data_AF-A0A351PUK5-F1
#
_entry.id   AF-A0A351PUK5-F1
#
_cell.length_a   1.000
_cell.length_b   1.000
_cell.length_c   1.000
_cell.angle_alpha   90.00
_cell.angle_beta   90.00
_cell.angle_gamma   90.00
#
_symmetry.space_group_name_H-M   'P 1'
#
loop_
_entity.id
_entity.type
_entity.pdbx_description
1 polymer ?
#
loop_
_entity_poly.entity_id
_entity_poly.type
_entity_poly.pdbx_seq_one_letter_code
_entity_poly.pdbx_strand_id
1 'polypeptide(L)'
;MNKQIEDLIKNTNPKVPTELQPDHIRLTKKHRKINPMYAALPVAACITLLVGILAFNNRGIGTKKTYKSEPTKQSQGITNSDNTLKKDGNAYSLAFKAFQTYRTRTVYYTSGSVYTEGDLVSNSITSVKKSAEVRDGSPSSTAGDYSQTNTRHENIDEGSMVKTDGTYIYALDHIADNQKPGSRAAMQVTIYKANGSSPAKISSIEVSSYTRDMYLHGDKLVIISCIPQNDDPSAVRRTGYETYATFYDLTNIENPKANATIHLEGSYNTSRLTGDTLYLITDVYKYSYGIEYNETDYSTYIPTVNGQVVPEGCIDIAPGTRTPDFTTIISVDTKKEEIVDTKSILGSGDIYMSDSAIYHLAGYYKRTLFTVIDEALGTELDDSSNQLSIIKIPYDSNGNFEEELIQSVNGSINDDYSIDEYKDYLRLVTTCYTNQGTSAALYILNSNLDITGSIEDIAKGETVRSVRFLGDIGYFVTFRNTDPLFSVDLKDPTNPKIIGELKIPGFSAYLHPIDENHLLGIGLEYQEIGERLNFKGIKVSIYDISDPTDVKETKKTVFDKLYSASPINDPNNFFYDTKSGLIGFGVSGYTSSSVSVNQGNCYMVCDITGDTIKAVYQSKPSDTYKYSSTYGLYIGNYIYILPLDGTIEAVKMP
;
A
#
# COMPACT_ATOMS: atom_id res chain seq x y z
N MET A 1 5.61 19.69 -50.54
CA MET A 1 4.57 18.89 -49.86
C MET A 1 3.48 19.75 -49.18
N ASN A 2 3.17 20.96 -49.68
CA ASN A 2 2.19 21.88 -49.03
C ASN A 2 1.01 22.31 -49.91
N LYS A 3 0.90 21.86 -51.17
CA LYS A 3 -0.20 22.25 -52.07
C LYS A 3 -1.38 21.26 -52.11
N GLN A 4 -1.16 20.00 -51.74
CA GLN A 4 -2.23 18.97 -51.71
C GLN A 4 -3.12 19.04 -50.46
N ILE A 5 -2.68 19.70 -49.39
CA ILE A 5 -3.46 19.84 -48.15
C ILE A 5 -4.44 21.02 -48.24
N GLU A 6 -4.07 22.13 -48.92
CA GLU A 6 -4.96 23.28 -49.10
C GLU A 6 -6.16 22.97 -50.01
N ASP A 7 -6.01 22.08 -51.00
CA ASP A 7 -7.10 21.68 -51.89
C ASP A 7 -8.10 20.71 -51.22
N LEU A 8 -7.68 19.97 -50.19
CA LEU A 8 -8.55 19.06 -49.42
C LEU A 8 -9.46 19.81 -48.43
N ILE A 9 -9.02 20.98 -47.95
CA ILE A 9 -9.78 21.81 -47.00
C ILE A 9 -10.85 22.65 -47.72
N LYS A 10 -10.68 22.96 -49.01
CA LYS A 10 -11.67 23.74 -49.79
C LYS A 10 -12.92 22.97 -50.23
N ASN A 11 -12.92 21.63 -50.18
CA ASN A 11 -13.98 20.81 -50.76
C ASN A 11 -14.82 19.98 -49.77
N THR A 12 -14.72 20.22 -48.47
CA THR A 12 -15.61 19.59 -47.48
C THR A 12 -16.41 20.65 -46.74
N ASN A 13 -17.69 20.77 -47.11
CA ASN A 13 -18.65 21.61 -46.40
C ASN A 13 -19.60 20.67 -45.61
N PRO A 14 -19.27 20.26 -44.37
CA PRO A 14 -20.16 19.40 -43.60
C PRO A 14 -21.38 20.22 -43.15
N LYS A 15 -22.57 19.84 -43.64
CA LYS A 15 -23.84 20.37 -43.14
C LYS A 15 -24.06 19.86 -41.71
N VAL A 16 -24.14 20.78 -40.76
CA VAL A 16 -24.57 20.51 -39.38
C VAL A 16 -26.03 20.02 -39.40
N PRO A 17 -26.37 18.90 -38.72
CA PRO A 17 -27.75 18.45 -38.59
C PRO A 17 -28.63 19.51 -37.92
N THR A 18 -29.84 19.74 -38.44
CA THR A 18 -30.76 20.80 -38.01
C THR A 18 -31.14 20.74 -36.53
N GLU A 19 -30.96 19.58 -35.89
CA GLU A 19 -31.24 19.31 -34.47
C GLU A 19 -30.23 19.95 -33.51
N LEU A 20 -29.05 20.36 -34.00
CA LEU A 20 -27.98 20.97 -33.22
C LEU A 20 -27.89 22.49 -33.42
N GLN A 21 -28.87 23.11 -34.07
CA GLN A 21 -28.94 24.58 -34.17
C GLN A 21 -29.43 25.21 -32.86
N PRO A 22 -28.85 26.36 -32.44
CA PRO A 22 -29.06 26.94 -31.10
C PRO A 22 -30.53 27.23 -30.73
N ASP A 23 -31.41 27.41 -31.72
CA ASP A 23 -32.80 27.82 -31.51
C ASP A 23 -33.74 26.67 -31.06
N HIS A 24 -33.24 25.43 -30.96
CA HIS A 24 -34.03 24.26 -30.55
C HIS A 24 -33.79 23.74 -29.12
N ILE A 25 -32.92 24.39 -28.32
CA ILE A 25 -32.68 24.00 -26.92
C ILE A 25 -33.60 24.79 -25.97
N ARG A 26 -34.78 24.24 -25.64
CA ARG A 26 -35.62 24.73 -24.52
C ARG A 26 -35.32 23.96 -23.23
N LEU A 27 -34.50 24.55 -22.35
CA LEU A 27 -34.34 24.09 -20.97
C LEU A 27 -35.61 24.42 -20.16
N THR A 28 -36.37 23.40 -19.76
CA THR A 28 -37.48 23.55 -18.81
C THR A 28 -36.97 23.45 -17.37
N LYS A 29 -36.80 24.59 -16.69
CA LYS A 29 -36.61 24.65 -15.23
C LYS A 29 -37.94 24.37 -14.51
N LYS A 30 -38.15 23.16 -13.99
CA LYS A 30 -39.21 22.90 -13.00
C LYS A 30 -38.67 23.12 -11.59
N HIS A 31 -39.13 24.19 -10.94
CA HIS A 31 -38.97 24.40 -9.51
C HIS A 31 -39.85 23.40 -8.75
N ARG A 32 -39.29 22.66 -7.79
CA ARG A 32 -40.06 21.83 -6.85
C ARG A 32 -40.02 22.51 -5.48
N LYS A 33 -41.19 22.99 -5.02
CA LYS A 33 -41.41 23.54 -3.68
C LYS A 33 -41.31 22.42 -2.64
N ILE A 34 -40.64 22.68 -1.52
CA ILE A 34 -40.63 21.83 -0.32
C ILE A 34 -41.47 22.54 0.74
N ASN A 35 -42.47 21.85 1.29
CA ASN A 35 -43.22 22.29 2.47
C ASN A 35 -42.56 21.70 3.73
N PRO A 36 -42.40 22.47 4.83
CA PRO A 36 -41.97 21.93 6.12
C PRO A 36 -43.19 21.72 7.03
N MET A 37 -43.36 20.54 7.63
CA MET A 37 -44.10 20.46 8.90
C MET A 37 -43.92 19.14 9.65
N TYR A 38 -43.55 19.32 10.92
CA TYR A 38 -43.68 18.43 12.09
C TYR A 38 -42.68 17.26 12.25
N ALA A 39 -42.21 16.92 13.44
CA ALA A 39 -42.23 17.53 14.78
C ALA A 39 -41.44 16.61 15.74
N ALA A 40 -40.90 17.23 16.79
CA ALA A 40 -40.77 16.71 18.17
C ALA A 40 -39.70 15.65 18.51
N LEU A 41 -38.70 16.13 19.26
CA LEU A 41 -37.91 15.47 20.32
C LEU A 41 -38.79 15.00 21.51
N PRO A 42 -38.31 14.08 22.37
CA PRO A 42 -37.59 14.43 23.63
C PRO A 42 -36.36 13.52 23.90
N VAL A 43 -35.18 13.98 24.34
CA VAL A 43 -34.70 14.51 25.65
C VAL A 43 -34.64 13.49 26.81
N ALA A 44 -33.47 13.48 27.50
CA ALA A 44 -33.11 12.97 28.84
C ALA A 44 -32.45 11.56 28.89
N ALA A 45 -31.42 11.25 29.68
CA ALA A 45 -30.52 11.99 30.60
C ALA A 45 -29.39 11.03 31.06
N CYS A 46 -28.21 11.55 31.42
CA CYS A 46 -27.50 11.28 32.69
C CYS A 46 -26.12 11.97 32.70
N ILE A 47 -26.06 13.08 33.43
CA ILE A 47 -24.83 13.67 33.99
C ILE A 47 -24.79 13.22 35.46
N THR A 48 -23.67 12.67 35.95
CA THR A 48 -22.90 13.08 37.15
C THR A 48 -22.16 11.94 37.86
N LEU A 49 -21.03 12.36 38.48
CA LEU A 49 -20.10 11.71 39.45
C LEU A 49 -18.80 11.20 38.79
N LEU A 50 -17.59 11.57 39.22
CA LEU A 50 -17.14 12.35 40.37
C LEU A 50 -15.68 12.81 40.18
N VAL A 51 -15.42 14.03 40.66
CA VAL A 51 -14.09 14.58 40.97
C VAL A 51 -13.49 13.86 42.17
N GLY A 52 -12.18 13.57 42.10
CA GLY A 52 -11.30 13.57 43.28
C GLY A 52 -10.46 12.31 43.48
N ILE A 53 -9.17 12.40 43.13
CA ILE A 53 -8.05 12.23 44.07
C ILE A 53 -6.95 13.21 43.63
N LEU A 54 -6.62 14.12 44.55
CA LEU A 54 -5.49 15.03 44.51
C LEU A 54 -4.19 14.29 44.83
N ALA A 55 -3.12 14.72 44.15
CA ALA A 55 -1.77 14.94 44.67
C ALA A 55 -1.13 13.87 45.57
N PHE A 56 0.04 13.34 45.16
CA PHE A 56 1.27 13.43 45.96
C PHE A 56 2.53 12.97 45.18
N ASN A 57 3.53 13.86 45.13
CA ASN A 57 4.99 13.62 45.11
C ASN A 57 5.65 12.94 43.88
N ASN A 58 6.90 13.26 43.46
CA ASN A 58 7.96 14.06 44.08
C ASN A 58 9.05 14.48 43.05
N ARG A 59 9.88 15.43 43.49
CA ARG A 59 11.04 16.07 42.85
C ARG A 59 12.30 15.19 42.67
N GLY A 60 13.17 15.60 41.73
CA GLY A 60 14.64 15.44 41.76
C GLY A 60 15.29 16.00 40.48
N ILE A 61 15.87 17.21 40.43
CA ILE A 61 17.27 17.61 40.72
C ILE A 61 18.35 16.70 40.09
N GLY A 62 19.18 17.25 39.18
CA GLY A 62 20.45 16.60 38.80
C GLY A 62 21.21 17.13 37.57
N THR A 63 21.86 18.30 37.71
CA THR A 63 23.19 18.69 37.15
C THR A 63 23.57 18.44 35.67
N LYS A 64 23.79 19.54 34.93
CA LYS A 64 24.60 19.61 33.70
C LYS A 64 26.09 19.40 34.00
N LYS A 65 26.79 18.58 33.20
CA LYS A 65 28.25 18.63 33.02
C LYS A 65 28.60 18.73 31.55
N THR A 66 29.39 19.74 31.23
CA THR A 66 29.96 20.04 29.92
C THR A 66 31.25 19.26 29.74
N TYR A 67 31.47 18.61 28.59
CA TYR A 67 32.79 18.21 28.14
C TYR A 67 33.03 18.72 26.71
N LYS A 68 34.16 19.42 26.54
CA LYS A 68 34.72 19.81 25.25
C LYS A 68 35.69 18.72 24.80
N SER A 69 35.62 18.34 23.54
CA SER A 69 36.77 17.80 22.81
C SER A 69 36.66 18.14 21.32
N GLU A 70 37.79 18.51 20.75
CA GLU A 70 38.04 18.82 19.34
C GLU A 70 39.35 18.08 18.98
N PRO A 71 39.70 17.85 17.69
CA PRO A 71 39.05 16.92 16.77
C PRO A 71 40.07 15.93 16.15
N THR A 72 39.61 14.86 15.48
CA THR A 72 40.40 14.25 14.38
C THR A 72 39.49 13.60 13.33
N LYS A 73 39.80 13.86 12.05
CA LYS A 73 38.94 13.73 10.86
C LYS A 73 38.85 12.30 10.31
N GLN A 74 37.63 11.86 10.00
CA GLN A 74 37.29 10.90 8.94
C GLN A 74 35.94 11.29 8.30
N SER A 75 35.81 11.01 7.00
CA SER A 75 34.71 11.38 6.09
C SER A 75 33.31 11.15 6.67
N GLN A 76 32.55 12.24 6.85
CA GLN A 76 31.22 12.25 7.45
C GLN A 76 30.18 11.61 6.51
N GLY A 77 29.72 10.42 6.85
CA GLY A 77 28.29 10.12 6.69
C GLY A 77 27.53 11.00 7.70
N ILE A 78 26.40 11.58 7.29
CA ILE A 78 25.54 12.35 8.19
C ILE A 78 24.93 11.33 9.17
N THR A 79 25.60 11.14 10.30
CA THR A 79 25.03 10.46 11.46
C THR A 79 24.12 11.47 12.15
N ASN A 80 22.84 11.51 11.77
CA ASN A 80 21.79 12.18 12.54
C ASN A 80 21.47 11.36 13.81
N SER A 81 22.51 11.05 14.59
CA SER A 81 22.39 10.40 15.91
C SER A 81 22.08 11.41 17.02
N ASP A 82 22.05 12.70 16.69
CA ASP A 82 21.51 13.71 17.59
C ASP A 82 20.02 13.87 17.32
N ASN A 83 19.23 13.63 18.36
CA ASN A 83 17.81 13.93 18.52
C ASN A 83 17.53 15.46 18.47
N THR A 84 18.25 16.19 17.61
CA THR A 84 18.26 17.64 17.45
C THR A 84 16.97 18.19 16.84
N LEU A 85 16.06 17.35 16.32
CA LEU A 85 14.72 17.78 15.91
C LEU A 85 13.85 18.21 17.11
N LYS A 86 14.20 17.81 18.34
CA LYS A 86 13.54 18.24 19.60
C LYS A 86 14.13 19.53 20.20
N LYS A 87 15.04 20.25 19.53
CA LYS A 87 15.69 21.46 20.09
C LYS A 87 14.76 22.67 20.21
N ASP A 88 13.63 22.73 19.47
CA ASP A 88 12.79 23.93 19.34
C ASP A 88 11.30 23.73 19.71
N GLY A 89 11.03 22.95 20.77
CA GLY A 89 9.71 22.81 21.39
C GLY A 89 9.17 21.39 21.44
N ASN A 90 8.01 21.21 22.07
CA ASN A 90 7.30 19.93 22.14
C ASN A 90 6.67 19.57 20.78
N ALA A 91 6.34 18.31 20.53
CA ALA A 91 5.90 17.83 19.21
C ALA A 91 4.66 18.58 18.68
N TYR A 92 3.73 18.96 19.56
CA TYR A 92 2.57 19.79 19.20
C TYR A 92 2.96 21.16 18.66
N SER A 93 3.89 21.85 19.33
CA SER A 93 4.34 23.17 18.88
C SER A 93 5.04 23.11 17.52
N LEU A 94 5.79 22.03 17.25
CA LEU A 94 6.39 21.82 15.94
C LEU A 94 5.35 21.50 14.87
N ALA A 95 4.41 20.61 15.14
CA ALA A 95 3.30 20.33 14.24
C ALA A 95 2.55 21.62 13.88
N PHE A 96 2.20 22.43 14.89
CA PHE A 96 1.55 23.72 14.67
C PHE A 96 2.38 24.63 13.75
N LYS A 97 3.69 24.79 13.99
CA LYS A 97 4.59 25.54 13.12
C LYS A 97 4.60 24.97 11.69
N ALA A 98 4.67 23.66 11.54
CA ALA A 98 4.63 22.97 10.24
C ALA A 98 3.34 23.29 9.46
N PHE A 99 2.17 23.17 10.08
CA PHE A 99 0.90 23.55 9.44
C PHE A 99 0.85 25.02 9.03
N GLN A 100 1.38 25.91 9.86
CA GLN A 100 1.44 27.34 9.56
C GLN A 100 2.39 27.63 8.38
N THR A 101 3.57 27.02 8.36
CA THR A 101 4.54 27.10 7.25
C THR A 101 3.94 26.57 5.94
N TYR A 102 3.26 25.42 5.99
CA TYR A 102 2.60 24.88 4.80
C TYR A 102 1.52 25.83 4.26
N ARG A 103 0.72 26.43 5.16
CA ARG A 103 -0.32 27.39 4.80
C ARG A 103 0.26 28.66 4.15
N THR A 104 1.34 29.22 4.70
CA THR A 104 1.98 30.43 4.12
C THR A 104 2.58 30.15 2.75
N ARG A 105 3.28 29.01 2.59
CA ARG A 105 3.87 28.59 1.31
C ARG A 105 2.80 28.35 0.24
N THR A 106 1.74 27.61 0.54
CA THR A 106 0.67 27.30 -0.44
C THR A 106 -0.07 28.54 -0.92
N VAL A 107 -0.35 29.51 -0.03
CA VAL A 107 -0.98 30.79 -0.40
C VAL A 107 -0.10 31.55 -1.39
N TYR A 108 1.22 31.61 -1.17
CA TYR A 108 2.17 32.32 -2.02
C TYR A 108 2.17 31.81 -3.48
N TYR A 109 2.16 30.49 -3.68
CA TYR A 109 2.13 29.87 -5.01
C TYR A 109 0.81 30.08 -5.75
N THR A 110 -0.33 30.12 -5.04
CA THR A 110 -1.63 30.43 -5.65
C THR A 110 -1.80 31.90 -6.06
N SER A 111 -1.07 32.82 -5.43
CA SER A 111 -1.16 34.27 -5.73
C SER A 111 -0.14 34.78 -6.76
N GLY A 112 0.86 33.98 -7.15
CA GLY A 112 2.07 34.45 -7.86
C GLY A 112 2.32 33.97 -9.29
N SER A 113 1.47 33.14 -9.91
CA SER A 113 1.82 32.50 -11.19
C SER A 113 1.10 33.11 -12.41
N VAL A 114 1.83 33.97 -13.14
CA VAL A 114 1.72 34.07 -14.60
C VAL A 114 2.28 32.76 -15.16
N TYR A 115 1.46 32.00 -15.87
CA TYR A 115 1.87 30.74 -16.49
C TYR A 115 2.89 31.00 -17.60
N THR A 116 4.11 30.50 -17.46
CA THR A 116 4.97 30.18 -18.60
C THR A 116 4.83 28.71 -18.94
N GLU A 117 4.71 28.44 -20.23
CA GLU A 117 4.21 27.21 -20.88
C GLU A 117 5.17 26.00 -20.77
N GLY A 118 5.80 25.78 -19.61
CA GLY A 118 6.72 24.67 -19.33
C GLY A 118 6.47 23.92 -18.00
N ASP A 119 5.61 24.42 -17.12
CA ASP A 119 5.45 23.91 -15.74
C ASP A 119 4.20 23.05 -15.53
N LEU A 120 3.48 22.70 -16.60
CA LEU A 120 2.36 21.75 -16.53
C LEU A 120 2.85 20.31 -16.61
N VAL A 121 3.54 19.85 -15.56
CA VAL A 121 3.45 18.44 -15.19
C VAL A 121 2.33 18.33 -14.17
N SER A 122 1.15 18.02 -14.67
CA SER A 122 0.01 17.60 -13.85
C SER A 122 0.40 16.35 -13.07
N ASN A 123 0.80 16.54 -11.81
CA ASN A 123 0.88 15.46 -10.83
C ASN A 123 -0.55 15.08 -10.41
N SER A 124 -1.26 14.39 -11.29
CA SER A 124 -2.31 13.47 -10.88
C SER A 124 -1.63 12.28 -10.20
N ILE A 125 -1.29 12.43 -8.93
CA ILE A 125 -0.87 11.33 -8.07
C ILE A 125 -2.12 10.48 -7.84
N THR A 126 -2.27 9.47 -8.69
CA THR A 126 -2.93 8.23 -8.31
C THR A 126 -1.80 7.30 -7.90
N SER A 127 -1.42 7.37 -6.62
CA SER A 127 -0.62 6.34 -5.98
C SER A 127 -1.50 5.10 -5.86
N VAL A 128 -1.41 4.24 -6.87
CA VAL A 128 -1.92 2.87 -6.77
C VAL A 128 -0.87 2.11 -5.97
N LYS A 129 -1.12 1.96 -4.66
CA LYS A 129 -0.33 1.11 -3.76
C LYS A 129 -0.36 -0.33 -4.30
N LYS A 130 0.82 -0.95 -4.36
CA LYS A 130 1.01 -2.29 -4.92
C LYS A 130 1.96 -3.10 -4.04
N SER A 131 1.50 -4.19 -3.39
CA SER A 131 2.41 -5.03 -2.58
C SER A 131 1.85 -6.37 -2.07
N ALA A 132 2.65 -7.46 -2.15
CA ALA A 132 2.73 -8.69 -1.31
C ALA A 132 3.95 -9.53 -1.73
N GLU A 133 4.61 -10.25 -0.79
CA GLU A 133 5.68 -11.26 -0.98
C GLU A 133 6.35 -11.74 0.35
N VAL A 134 6.27 -13.05 0.64
CA VAL A 134 6.69 -13.87 1.85
C VAL A 134 8.19 -14.20 1.96
N ARG A 135 8.95 -14.15 3.10
CA ARG A 135 10.18 -15.02 3.23
C ARG A 135 10.52 -15.65 4.59
N ASP A 136 11.01 -16.89 4.44
CA ASP A 136 11.90 -17.78 5.22
C ASP A 136 11.48 -18.27 6.62
N GLY A 137 10.43 -19.08 6.63
CA GLY A 137 10.62 -20.46 7.08
C GLY A 137 10.84 -21.34 5.84
N SER A 138 11.44 -22.53 5.98
CA SER A 138 10.98 -23.65 5.14
C SER A 138 9.46 -23.52 5.07
N PRO A 139 8.79 -23.67 3.90
CA PRO A 139 7.33 -23.61 3.93
C PRO A 139 6.93 -24.53 5.07
N SER A 140 6.25 -23.99 6.08
CA SER A 140 5.45 -24.83 6.94
C SER A 140 4.39 -25.37 6.01
N SER A 141 4.80 -26.40 5.29
CA SER A 141 4.04 -27.49 4.76
C SER A 141 3.53 -28.30 5.95
N THR A 142 2.95 -27.63 6.95
CA THR A 142 1.57 -27.97 7.24
C THR A 142 0.80 -27.72 5.96
N ALA A 143 0.87 -28.75 5.10
CA ALA A 143 0.02 -29.03 3.98
C ALA A 143 -1.44 -28.96 4.44
N GLY A 144 -1.93 -27.74 4.68
CA GLY A 144 -3.30 -27.49 5.01
C GLY A 144 -4.13 -27.89 3.81
N ASP A 145 -5.32 -28.44 4.06
CA ASP A 145 -6.28 -28.69 3.00
C ASP A 145 -6.91 -27.37 2.51
N TYR A 146 -6.25 -26.21 2.60
CA TYR A 146 -6.79 -24.92 2.15
C TYR A 146 -5.73 -23.80 2.04
N SER A 147 -6.05 -22.74 1.29
CA SER A 147 -5.20 -21.56 1.10
C SER A 147 -5.07 -20.69 2.35
N GLN A 148 -3.86 -20.19 2.56
CA GLN A 148 -3.60 -19.04 3.42
C GLN A 148 -3.42 -17.77 2.55
N THR A 149 -3.49 -16.60 3.18
CA THR A 149 -3.11 -15.34 2.52
C THR A 149 -1.62 -15.40 2.16
N ASN A 150 -1.24 -14.89 0.99
CA ASN A 150 0.16 -14.77 0.57
C ASN A 150 0.84 -13.62 1.33
N THR A 151 1.17 -13.85 2.61
CA THR A 151 1.69 -12.85 3.55
C THR A 151 3.16 -12.53 3.33
N ARG A 152 3.67 -11.38 3.77
CA ARG A 152 5.10 -11.06 3.56
C ARG A 152 6.06 -11.68 4.55
N HIS A 153 5.56 -11.89 5.75
CA HIS A 153 6.30 -12.50 6.84
C HIS A 153 5.49 -13.69 7.34
N GLU A 154 6.18 -14.78 7.67
CA GLU A 154 5.54 -16.04 8.08
C GLU A 154 4.61 -15.84 9.29
N ASN A 155 4.99 -14.94 10.21
CA ASN A 155 4.27 -14.70 11.46
C ASN A 155 3.39 -13.45 11.44
N ILE A 156 3.25 -12.79 10.29
CA ILE A 156 2.48 -11.55 10.15
C ILE A 156 1.41 -11.74 9.08
N ASP A 157 0.17 -11.87 9.52
CA ASP A 157 -0.99 -11.91 8.64
C ASP A 157 -1.29 -10.52 8.06
N GLU A 158 -1.83 -10.55 6.84
CA GLU A 158 -2.22 -9.37 6.07
C GLU A 158 -3.70 -9.41 5.73
N GLY A 159 -4.28 -8.20 5.63
CA GLY A 159 -5.66 -8.01 5.24
C GLY A 159 -5.89 -8.52 3.82
N SER A 160 -7.04 -9.15 3.61
CA SER A 160 -7.50 -9.57 2.28
C SER A 160 -8.99 -9.33 2.18
N MET A 161 -9.53 -9.19 0.97
CA MET A 161 -10.97 -9.14 0.73
C MET A 161 -11.64 -10.53 0.71
N VAL A 162 -10.82 -11.59 0.73
CA VAL A 162 -11.28 -12.97 0.88
C VAL A 162 -10.39 -13.72 1.88
N LYS A 163 -11.03 -14.41 2.83
CA LYS A 163 -10.38 -15.25 3.84
C LYS A 163 -11.09 -16.61 3.95
N THR A 164 -10.40 -17.61 4.49
CA THR A 164 -10.98 -18.93 4.79
C THR A 164 -10.33 -19.56 6.03
N ASP A 165 -11.10 -20.36 6.76
CA ASP A 165 -10.63 -21.23 7.84
C ASP A 165 -10.56 -22.72 7.41
N GLY A 166 -10.70 -23.00 6.11
CA GLY A 166 -10.78 -24.34 5.53
C GLY A 166 -12.16 -25.00 5.56
N THR A 167 -13.13 -24.44 6.29
CA THR A 167 -14.54 -24.89 6.30
C THR A 167 -15.46 -23.85 5.66
N TYR A 168 -15.20 -22.58 5.95
CA TYR A 168 -15.96 -21.44 5.51
C TYR A 168 -15.10 -20.47 4.70
N ILE A 169 -15.74 -19.77 3.78
CA ILE A 169 -15.15 -18.73 2.94
C ILE A 169 -15.85 -17.43 3.30
N TYR A 170 -15.07 -16.40 3.58
CA TYR A 170 -15.52 -15.06 3.94
C TYR A 170 -15.11 -14.15 2.80
N ALA A 171 -16.09 -13.66 2.04
CA ALA A 171 -15.84 -12.89 0.83
C ALA A 171 -16.56 -11.55 0.89
N LEU A 172 -15.83 -10.47 0.67
CA LEU A 172 -16.42 -9.16 0.44
C LEU A 172 -17.08 -9.17 -0.93
N ASP A 173 -18.36 -8.82 -1.04
CA ASP A 173 -19.13 -8.85 -2.28
C ASP A 173 -20.08 -7.65 -2.38
N HIS A 174 -20.59 -7.39 -3.59
CA HIS A 174 -21.71 -6.50 -3.79
C HIS A 174 -23.05 -7.12 -3.35
N ILE A 175 -23.89 -6.32 -2.72
CA ILE A 175 -25.31 -6.68 -2.52
C ILE A 175 -25.98 -6.59 -3.88
N ALA A 176 -26.52 -7.72 -4.36
CA ALA A 176 -27.21 -7.81 -5.63
C ALA A 176 -28.50 -6.96 -5.62
N ASP A 177 -28.40 -5.71 -6.06
CA ASP A 177 -29.54 -4.86 -6.41
C ASP A 177 -29.28 -4.19 -7.76
N ASN A 178 -30.35 -4.00 -8.54
CA ASN A 178 -30.37 -3.36 -9.86
C ASN A 178 -30.10 -1.85 -9.73
N GLN A 179 -28.89 -1.49 -9.30
CA GLN A 179 -28.54 -0.12 -8.96
C GLN A 179 -28.59 0.80 -10.18
N LYS A 180 -29.14 1.99 -9.94
CA LYS A 180 -29.23 3.08 -10.92
C LYS A 180 -27.82 3.56 -11.30
N PRO A 181 -27.62 4.05 -12.54
CA PRO A 181 -26.36 4.66 -12.94
C PRO A 181 -25.94 5.76 -11.93
N GLY A 182 -24.79 5.59 -11.29
CA GLY A 182 -24.20 6.56 -10.37
C GLY A 182 -24.31 6.28 -8.86
N SER A 183 -25.02 5.23 -8.43
CA SER A 183 -25.02 4.79 -7.02
C SER A 183 -23.85 3.85 -6.73
N ARG A 184 -23.12 4.07 -5.62
CA ARG A 184 -22.15 3.09 -5.11
C ARG A 184 -22.92 1.85 -4.68
N ALA A 185 -22.53 0.68 -5.18
CA ALA A 185 -23.16 -0.57 -4.80
C ALA A 185 -22.96 -0.82 -3.30
N ALA A 186 -24.04 -1.14 -2.60
CA ALA A 186 -23.96 -1.59 -1.22
C ALA A 186 -23.08 -2.86 -1.16
N MET A 187 -22.34 -3.03 -0.08
CA MET A 187 -21.39 -4.13 0.08
C MET A 187 -21.79 -5.01 1.27
N GLN A 188 -21.41 -6.28 1.21
CA GLN A 188 -21.57 -7.23 2.30
C GLN A 188 -20.32 -8.12 2.39
N VAL A 189 -20.04 -8.68 3.56
CA VAL A 189 -19.22 -9.89 3.66
C VAL A 189 -20.16 -11.08 3.65
N THR A 190 -20.07 -11.92 2.63
CA THR A 190 -20.80 -13.18 2.53
C THR A 190 -19.99 -14.30 3.15
N ILE A 191 -20.63 -15.11 4.00
CA ILE A 191 -20.03 -16.32 4.56
C ILE A 191 -20.60 -17.53 3.83
N TYR A 192 -19.74 -18.28 3.14
CA TYR A 192 -20.09 -19.52 2.46
C TYR A 192 -19.50 -20.71 3.20
N LYS A 193 -20.21 -21.84 3.23
CA LYS A 193 -19.64 -23.14 3.59
C LYS A 193 -19.06 -23.80 2.34
N ALA A 194 -17.80 -24.20 2.41
CA ALA A 194 -17.08 -24.89 1.34
C ALA A 194 -17.55 -26.35 1.26
N ASN A 195 -18.46 -26.67 0.34
CA ASN A 195 -18.98 -28.02 0.11
C ASN A 195 -18.58 -28.52 -1.30
N GLY A 196 -17.30 -28.42 -1.63
CA GLY A 196 -16.76 -28.82 -2.93
C GLY A 196 -17.39 -28.02 -4.08
N SER A 197 -17.98 -28.70 -5.06
CA SER A 197 -18.59 -28.07 -6.24
C SER A 197 -19.88 -27.29 -5.96
N SER A 198 -20.34 -27.22 -4.71
CA SER A 198 -21.60 -26.57 -4.35
C SER A 198 -21.48 -25.75 -3.07
N PRO A 199 -20.65 -24.69 -3.05
CA PRO A 199 -20.58 -23.78 -1.91
C PRO A 199 -21.96 -23.23 -1.55
N ALA A 200 -22.26 -23.19 -0.26
CA ALA A 200 -23.58 -22.77 0.24
C ALA A 200 -23.44 -21.49 1.07
N LYS A 201 -24.18 -20.44 0.71
CA LYS A 201 -24.26 -19.23 1.53
C LYS A 201 -24.90 -19.56 2.89
N ILE A 202 -24.25 -19.12 3.97
CA ILE A 202 -24.69 -19.32 5.36
C ILE A 202 -25.30 -18.05 5.92
N SER A 203 -24.58 -16.94 5.80
CA SER A 203 -25.01 -15.63 6.30
C SER A 203 -24.31 -14.50 5.52
N SER A 204 -24.69 -13.26 5.83
CA SER A 204 -24.04 -12.06 5.32
C SER A 204 -24.02 -10.98 6.38
N ILE A 205 -22.97 -10.16 6.34
CA ILE A 205 -22.82 -8.95 7.15
C ILE A 205 -22.85 -7.77 6.19
N GLU A 206 -23.81 -6.87 6.31
CA GLU A 206 -23.80 -5.62 5.54
C GLU A 206 -22.63 -4.74 6.01
N VAL A 207 -21.87 -4.21 5.05
CA VAL A 207 -20.68 -3.40 5.35
C VAL A 207 -20.64 -2.13 4.51
N SER A 208 -19.79 -1.20 4.93
CA SER A 208 -19.55 0.03 4.17
C SER A 208 -19.05 -0.28 2.76
N SER A 209 -19.49 0.50 1.77
CA SER A 209 -18.93 0.47 0.41
C SER A 209 -17.46 0.91 0.34
N TYR A 210 -16.89 1.30 1.48
CA TYR A 210 -15.50 1.68 1.67
C TYR A 210 -14.72 0.66 2.50
N THR A 211 -15.19 -0.58 2.60
CA THR A 211 -14.42 -1.68 3.17
C THR A 211 -13.10 -1.84 2.42
N ARG A 212 -12.04 -2.12 3.16
CA ARG A 212 -10.66 -2.22 2.65
C ARG A 212 -10.12 -3.63 2.80
N ASP A 213 -10.23 -4.19 4.00
CA ASP A 213 -9.61 -5.47 4.36
C ASP A 213 -10.41 -6.21 5.42
N MET A 214 -10.17 -7.52 5.56
CA MET A 214 -10.64 -8.32 6.69
C MET A 214 -9.59 -9.31 7.19
N TYR A 215 -9.75 -9.71 8.46
CA TYR A 215 -8.95 -10.72 9.15
C TYR A 215 -9.85 -11.78 9.80
N LEU A 216 -9.39 -13.02 9.81
CA LEU A 216 -9.94 -14.08 10.66
C LEU A 216 -8.93 -14.38 11.76
N HIS A 217 -9.35 -14.28 13.02
CA HIS A 217 -8.49 -14.61 14.16
C HIS A 217 -9.31 -15.24 15.28
N GLY A 218 -9.01 -16.51 15.58
CA GLY A 218 -9.82 -17.28 16.54
C GLY A 218 -11.29 -17.37 16.10
N ASP A 219 -12.19 -16.93 16.97
CA ASP A 219 -13.63 -16.85 16.74
C ASP A 219 -14.09 -15.46 16.25
N LYS A 220 -13.17 -14.65 15.70
CA LYS A 220 -13.46 -13.27 15.29
C LYS A 220 -13.22 -13.03 13.81
N LEU A 221 -14.09 -12.20 13.24
CA LEU A 221 -13.88 -11.52 11.96
C LEU A 221 -13.63 -10.04 12.24
N VAL A 222 -12.49 -9.50 11.82
CA VAL A 222 -12.23 -8.06 11.88
C VAL A 222 -12.43 -7.47 10.50
N ILE A 223 -13.27 -6.44 10.38
CA ILE A 223 -13.54 -5.74 9.12
C ILE A 223 -12.99 -4.31 9.22
N ILE A 224 -12.13 -3.93 8.28
CA ILE A 224 -11.55 -2.60 8.18
C ILE A 224 -12.26 -1.81 7.10
N SER A 225 -12.70 -0.59 7.42
CA SER A 225 -13.33 0.34 6.47
C SER A 225 -12.71 1.73 6.55
N CYS A 226 -12.67 2.45 5.43
CA CYS A 226 -12.07 3.78 5.31
C CYS A 226 -13.05 4.76 4.65
N ILE A 227 -13.87 5.41 5.47
CA ILE A 227 -15.05 6.17 5.08
C ILE A 227 -14.70 7.66 4.97
N PRO A 228 -15.05 8.37 3.88
CA PRO A 228 -14.86 9.82 3.82
C PRO A 228 -15.78 10.54 4.81
N GLN A 229 -15.33 11.63 5.47
CA GLN A 229 -16.17 12.33 6.46
C GLN A 229 -17.40 13.02 5.84
N ASN A 230 -17.35 13.34 4.54
CA ASN A 230 -18.47 13.88 3.76
C ASN A 230 -18.66 13.04 2.48
N ASP A 231 -19.80 12.34 2.38
CA ASP A 231 -20.20 11.60 1.18
C ASP A 231 -21.07 12.46 0.23
N ASP A 232 -21.19 13.77 0.48
CA ASP A 232 -21.92 14.71 -0.39
C ASP A 232 -21.15 14.94 -1.70
N PRO A 233 -21.66 14.46 -2.86
CA PRO A 233 -20.99 14.63 -4.16
C PRO A 233 -20.94 16.09 -4.62
N SER A 234 -21.75 16.97 -4.02
CA SER A 234 -21.82 18.40 -4.34
C SER A 234 -20.86 19.25 -3.49
N ALA A 235 -20.26 18.67 -2.45
CA ALA A 235 -19.24 19.34 -1.67
C ALA A 235 -17.97 19.51 -2.51
N VAL A 236 -17.61 20.77 -2.78
CA VAL A 236 -16.39 21.14 -3.52
C VAL A 236 -15.11 20.71 -2.78
N ARG A 237 -15.22 20.27 -1.52
CA ARG A 237 -14.10 19.98 -0.62
C ARG A 237 -14.34 18.65 0.10
N ARG A 238 -13.51 17.65 -0.20
CA ARG A 238 -13.47 16.42 0.59
C ARG A 238 -12.79 16.73 1.92
N THR A 239 -13.52 16.60 3.01
CA THR A 239 -13.04 16.73 4.38
C THR A 239 -12.64 15.33 4.85
N GLY A 240 -11.34 15.01 4.89
CA GLY A 240 -10.79 13.82 5.54
C GLY A 240 -11.34 12.44 5.15
N TYR A 241 -10.75 11.43 5.78
CA TYR A 241 -11.25 10.05 5.84
C TYR A 241 -11.21 9.60 7.30
N GLU A 242 -12.01 8.61 7.64
CA GLU A 242 -12.11 7.97 8.94
C GLU A 242 -11.95 6.47 8.74
N THR A 243 -11.06 5.85 9.50
CA THR A 243 -10.82 4.41 9.44
C THR A 243 -11.43 3.72 10.65
N TYR A 244 -12.10 2.60 10.42
CA TYR A 244 -12.75 1.81 11.46
C TYR A 244 -12.31 0.36 11.37
N ALA A 245 -11.95 -0.24 12.50
CA ALA A 245 -11.82 -1.68 12.66
C ALA A 245 -12.99 -2.19 13.50
N THR A 246 -13.88 -2.99 12.90
CA THR A 246 -15.05 -3.56 13.57
C THR A 246 -14.85 -5.04 13.80
N PHE A 247 -14.99 -5.48 15.05
CA PHE A 247 -14.81 -6.86 15.50
C PHE A 247 -16.16 -7.56 15.54
N TYR A 248 -16.28 -8.69 14.83
CA TYR A 248 -17.47 -9.53 14.80
C TYR A 248 -17.20 -10.88 15.47
N ASP A 249 -18.11 -11.30 16.34
CA ASP A 249 -18.16 -12.63 16.93
C ASP A 249 -18.72 -13.66 15.92
N LEU A 250 -17.97 -14.74 15.67
CA LEU A 250 -18.30 -15.83 14.77
C LEU A 250 -18.78 -17.11 15.48
N THR A 251 -18.93 -17.12 16.80
CA THR A 251 -19.43 -18.29 17.57
C THR A 251 -20.78 -18.78 17.07
N ASN A 252 -21.62 -17.87 16.56
CA ASN A 252 -22.80 -18.19 15.76
C ASN A 252 -22.65 -17.66 14.33
N ILE A 253 -22.07 -18.47 13.45
CA ILE A 253 -21.80 -18.11 12.05
C ILE A 253 -23.06 -17.82 11.21
N GLU A 254 -24.24 -18.29 11.62
CA GLU A 254 -25.51 -17.97 10.96
C GLU A 254 -25.97 -16.53 11.26
N ASN A 255 -25.46 -15.93 12.34
CA ASN A 255 -25.78 -14.58 12.76
C ASN A 255 -24.58 -13.90 13.46
N PRO A 256 -23.50 -13.56 12.72
CA PRO A 256 -22.37 -12.84 13.29
C PRO A 256 -22.78 -11.49 13.86
N LYS A 257 -22.17 -11.08 14.97
CA LYS A 257 -22.52 -9.82 15.66
C LYS A 257 -21.29 -8.97 15.92
N ALA A 258 -21.40 -7.66 15.69
CA ALA A 258 -20.38 -6.71 16.05
C ALA A 258 -20.29 -6.57 17.59
N ASN A 259 -19.08 -6.70 18.13
CA ASN A 259 -18.78 -6.55 19.57
C ASN A 259 -18.20 -5.18 19.89
N ALA A 260 -17.21 -4.76 19.11
CA ALA A 260 -16.50 -3.48 19.28
C ALA A 260 -16.13 -2.86 17.94
N THR A 261 -15.94 -1.54 17.97
CA THR A 261 -15.41 -0.77 16.85
C THR A 261 -14.35 0.20 17.37
N ILE A 262 -13.16 0.11 16.79
CA ILE A 262 -12.07 1.06 16.99
C ILE A 262 -12.09 2.07 15.84
N HIS A 263 -11.94 3.35 16.18
CA HIS A 263 -12.01 4.48 15.26
C HIS A 263 -10.67 5.23 15.24
N LEU A 264 -10.12 5.44 14.04
CA LEU A 264 -8.94 6.26 13.80
C LEU A 264 -9.28 7.34 12.79
N GLU A 265 -8.79 8.55 13.04
CA GLU A 265 -8.77 9.59 12.04
C GLU A 265 -7.81 9.22 10.90
N GLY A 266 -8.17 9.62 9.68
CA GLY A 266 -7.32 9.48 8.51
C GLY A 266 -7.71 8.35 7.56
N SER A 267 -7.00 8.33 6.45
CA SER A 267 -7.15 7.31 5.40
C SER A 267 -6.43 6.05 5.82
N TYR A 268 -7.07 4.90 5.68
CA TYR A 268 -6.41 3.60 5.83
C TYR A 268 -5.14 3.53 4.98
N ASN A 269 -3.99 3.29 5.64
CA ASN A 269 -2.73 3.06 4.97
C ASN A 269 -2.52 1.56 4.78
N THR A 270 -2.39 0.83 5.89
CA THR A 270 -2.22 -0.62 5.91
C THR A 270 -2.53 -1.19 7.30
N SER A 271 -2.55 -2.52 7.42
CA SER A 271 -2.70 -3.22 8.70
C SER A 271 -1.94 -4.54 8.70
N ARG A 272 -1.59 -5.03 9.88
CA ARG A 272 -0.88 -6.30 10.08
C ARG A 272 -1.42 -6.98 11.33
N LEU A 273 -1.52 -8.30 11.34
CA LEU A 273 -1.88 -9.07 12.52
C LEU A 273 -0.76 -10.06 12.84
N THR A 274 -0.21 -10.01 14.04
CA THR A 274 0.77 -11.00 14.52
C THR A 274 0.47 -11.38 15.96
N GLY A 275 0.59 -12.67 16.28
CA GLY A 275 0.11 -13.20 17.55
C GLY A 275 -1.37 -12.88 17.77
N ASP A 276 -1.67 -12.15 18.84
CA ASP A 276 -3.02 -11.66 19.15
C ASP A 276 -3.17 -10.14 18.92
N THR A 277 -2.21 -9.50 18.26
CA THR A 277 -2.15 -8.05 18.13
C THR A 277 -2.39 -7.62 16.68
N LEU A 278 -3.41 -6.79 16.47
CA LEU A 278 -3.66 -6.09 15.21
C LEU A 278 -2.99 -4.72 15.25
N TYR A 279 -2.12 -4.46 14.28
CA TYR A 279 -1.54 -3.15 14.01
C TYR A 279 -2.33 -2.47 12.89
N LEU A 280 -2.83 -1.27 13.15
CA LEU A 280 -3.61 -0.50 12.18
C LEU A 280 -2.96 0.86 11.96
N ILE A 281 -2.72 1.19 10.70
CA ILE A 281 -1.99 2.39 10.30
C ILE A 281 -2.87 3.28 9.41
N THR A 282 -2.94 4.58 9.73
CA THR A 282 -3.67 5.59 8.96
C THR A 282 -2.80 6.79 8.59
N ASP A 283 -3.08 7.38 7.43
CA ASP A 283 -2.50 8.64 6.99
C ASP A 283 -3.52 9.78 7.22
N VAL A 284 -3.13 10.77 8.03
CA VAL A 284 -4.00 11.88 8.45
C VAL A 284 -3.59 13.17 7.75
N TYR A 285 -4.49 13.67 6.91
CA TYR A 285 -4.30 14.89 6.14
C TYR A 285 -5.16 16.02 6.72
N LYS A 286 -4.58 16.85 7.61
CA LYS A 286 -5.27 18.02 8.21
C LYS A 286 -5.03 19.33 7.47
N TYR A 287 -4.28 19.31 6.37
CA TYR A 287 -4.00 20.50 5.58
C TYR A 287 -5.03 20.68 4.45
N SER A 288 -5.91 21.67 4.58
CA SER A 288 -6.84 22.05 3.52
C SER A 288 -7.04 23.56 3.46
N TYR A 289 -7.40 24.06 2.29
CA TYR A 289 -7.55 25.49 2.05
C TYR A 289 -8.65 26.07 2.94
N GLY A 290 -8.35 27.08 3.75
CA GLY A 290 -9.32 27.73 4.63
C GLY A 290 -9.57 27.04 5.98
N ILE A 291 -8.76 26.03 6.35
CA ILE A 291 -8.69 25.56 7.74
C ILE A 291 -7.91 26.59 8.56
N GLU A 292 -8.49 27.03 9.67
CA GLU A 292 -7.79 27.78 10.71
C GLU A 292 -7.31 26.81 11.79
N TYR A 293 -6.00 26.75 12.00
CA TYR A 293 -5.41 25.98 13.08
C TYR A 293 -5.40 26.84 14.34
N ASN A 294 -5.84 26.25 15.45
CA ASN A 294 -5.87 26.91 16.75
C ASN A 294 -4.82 26.28 17.64
N GLU A 295 -3.82 27.06 18.06
CA GLU A 295 -2.69 26.61 18.89
C GLU A 295 -3.11 25.92 20.20
N THR A 296 -4.30 26.22 20.71
CA THR A 296 -4.86 25.65 21.95
C THR A 296 -5.87 24.53 21.72
N ASP A 297 -6.39 24.39 20.49
CA ASP A 297 -7.25 23.27 20.10
C ASP A 297 -6.48 22.32 19.18
N TYR A 298 -5.79 21.39 19.83
CA TYR A 298 -4.93 20.40 19.18
C TYR A 298 -5.69 19.52 18.19
N SER A 299 -6.99 19.31 18.37
CA SER A 299 -7.79 18.50 17.42
C SER A 299 -7.79 19.07 16.01
N THR A 300 -7.49 20.37 15.85
CA THR A 300 -7.43 21.02 14.54
C THR A 300 -6.21 20.64 13.71
N TYR A 301 -5.16 20.08 14.33
CA TYR A 301 -3.89 19.77 13.63
C TYR A 301 -3.16 18.51 14.12
N ILE A 302 -3.55 17.91 15.24
CA ILE A 302 -3.02 16.63 15.74
C ILE A 302 -4.06 15.52 15.50
N PRO A 303 -3.66 14.31 15.04
CA PRO A 303 -4.56 13.18 14.85
C PRO A 303 -5.37 12.80 16.09
N THR A 304 -6.51 12.15 15.85
CA THR A 304 -7.33 11.56 16.91
C THR A 304 -7.49 10.05 16.76
N VAL A 305 -7.54 9.37 17.90
CA VAL A 305 -7.83 7.93 18.04
C VAL A 305 -8.98 7.79 19.02
N ASN A 306 -10.06 7.11 18.63
CA ASN A 306 -11.34 7.09 19.33
C ASN A 306 -11.83 8.50 19.75
N GLY A 307 -11.60 9.49 18.88
CA GLY A 307 -11.95 10.90 19.12
C GLY A 307 -11.06 11.63 20.13
N GLN A 308 -10.02 10.99 20.67
CA GLN A 308 -9.06 11.63 21.58
C GLN A 308 -7.79 12.01 20.83
N VAL A 309 -7.27 13.21 21.10
CA VAL A 309 -6.00 13.69 20.50
C VAL A 309 -4.85 12.79 20.93
N VAL A 310 -4.03 12.36 19.97
CA VAL A 310 -2.82 11.57 20.24
C VAL A 310 -1.89 12.35 21.17
N PRO A 311 -1.47 11.79 22.33
CA PRO A 311 -0.62 12.50 23.28
C PRO A 311 0.72 12.94 22.70
N GLU A 312 1.24 14.07 23.17
CA GLU A 312 2.48 14.67 22.66
C GLU A 312 3.69 13.73 22.73
N GLY A 313 3.83 12.96 23.81
CA GLY A 313 4.93 11.99 23.97
C GLY A 313 4.86 10.78 23.04
N CYS A 314 3.75 10.62 22.32
CA CYS A 314 3.54 9.56 21.33
C CYS A 314 3.77 10.06 19.89
N ILE A 315 4.22 11.30 19.70
CA ILE A 315 4.45 11.91 18.39
C ILE A 315 5.94 12.04 18.09
N ASP A 316 6.37 11.36 17.04
CA ASP A 316 7.70 11.49 16.46
C ASP A 316 7.67 12.34 15.18
N ILE A 317 8.85 12.63 14.64
CA ILE A 317 9.02 13.53 13.51
C ILE A 317 9.84 12.82 12.43
N ALA A 318 9.27 12.73 11.23
CA ALA A 318 10.03 12.30 10.06
C ALA A 318 10.73 13.51 9.42
N PRO A 319 12.07 13.50 9.30
CA PRO A 319 12.77 14.54 8.55
C PRO A 319 12.42 14.46 7.06
N GLY A 320 12.55 15.58 6.34
CA GLY A 320 12.35 15.60 4.89
C GLY A 320 10.90 15.61 4.41
N THR A 321 9.90 15.65 5.30
CA THR A 321 8.50 15.64 4.84
C THR A 321 8.08 16.98 4.20
N ARG A 322 7.45 16.87 3.03
CA ARG A 322 6.92 18.01 2.26
C ARG A 322 5.61 18.57 2.81
N THR A 323 4.84 17.78 3.53
CA THR A 323 3.51 18.13 4.05
C THR A 323 3.48 17.91 5.56
N PRO A 324 2.62 18.62 6.29
CA PRO A 324 2.41 18.38 7.72
C PRO A 324 1.36 17.27 7.92
N ASP A 325 1.45 16.17 7.17
CA ASP A 325 0.63 14.98 7.40
C ASP A 325 1.14 14.15 8.56
N PHE A 326 0.29 13.27 9.07
CA PHE A 326 0.70 12.27 10.06
C PHE A 326 0.49 10.86 9.55
N THR A 327 1.38 9.97 9.95
CA THR A 327 1.13 8.52 9.93
C THR A 327 0.87 8.06 11.35
N THR A 328 -0.35 7.60 11.65
CA THR A 328 -0.74 7.14 12.99
C THR A 328 -0.83 5.62 13.02
N ILE A 329 -0.21 5.02 14.02
CA ILE A 329 -0.08 3.58 14.22
C ILE A 329 -0.69 3.25 15.58
N ILE A 330 -1.60 2.29 15.62
CA ILE A 330 -2.07 1.71 16.88
C ILE A 330 -1.80 0.22 16.89
N SER A 331 -1.63 -0.33 18.09
CA SER A 331 -1.70 -1.77 18.36
C SER A 331 -2.99 -2.08 19.11
N VAL A 332 -3.62 -3.19 18.77
CA VAL A 332 -4.91 -3.61 19.31
C VAL A 332 -4.84 -5.06 19.75
N ASP A 333 -5.16 -5.33 21.01
CA ASP A 333 -5.35 -6.69 21.52
C ASP A 333 -6.66 -7.22 20.93
N THR A 334 -6.58 -8.20 20.04
CA THR A 334 -7.74 -8.74 19.32
C THR A 334 -8.67 -9.55 20.22
N LYS A 335 -8.17 -10.08 21.35
CA LYS A 335 -8.97 -10.83 22.32
C LYS A 335 -9.81 -9.88 23.17
N LYS A 336 -9.19 -8.81 23.67
CA LYS A 336 -9.86 -7.76 24.45
C LYS A 336 -10.62 -6.75 23.59
N GLU A 337 -10.27 -6.63 22.32
CA GLU A 337 -10.79 -5.62 21.38
C GLU A 337 -10.46 -4.18 21.82
N GLU A 338 -9.30 -4.01 22.46
CA GLU A 338 -8.86 -2.76 23.08
C GLU A 338 -7.51 -2.31 22.50
N ILE A 339 -7.33 -1.00 22.38
CA ILE A 339 -6.05 -0.40 21.99
C ILE A 339 -5.04 -0.65 23.10
N VAL A 340 -3.89 -1.20 22.74
CA VAL A 340 -2.75 -1.40 23.65
C VAL A 340 -1.89 -0.15 23.67
N ASP A 341 -1.46 0.32 22.50
CA ASP A 341 -0.56 1.47 22.38
C ASP A 341 -0.85 2.29 21.11
N THR A 342 -0.34 3.52 21.08
CA THR A 342 -0.50 4.46 19.98
C THR A 342 0.78 5.25 19.76
N LYS A 343 1.20 5.32 18.49
CA LYS A 343 2.32 6.12 18.01
C LYS A 343 1.86 6.94 16.81
N SER A 344 2.34 8.16 16.66
CA SER A 344 2.08 8.96 15.46
C SER A 344 3.37 9.60 15.00
N ILE A 345 3.56 9.71 13.70
CA ILE A 345 4.73 10.31 13.08
C ILE A 345 4.24 11.51 12.30
N LEU A 346 4.75 12.70 12.62
CA LEU A 346 4.60 13.88 11.78
C LEU A 346 5.43 13.66 10.51
N GLY A 347 4.74 13.18 9.49
CA GLY A 347 5.22 12.92 8.14
C GLY A 347 4.55 11.70 7.50
N SER A 348 4.36 11.75 6.17
CA SER A 348 4.00 10.55 5.41
C SER A 348 5.20 9.68 5.08
N GLY A 349 4.95 8.39 4.97
CA GLY A 349 5.92 7.40 4.54
C GLY A 349 5.26 6.08 4.20
N ASP A 350 5.99 5.24 3.49
CA ASP A 350 5.60 3.84 3.32
C ASP A 350 5.83 3.07 4.61
N ILE A 351 5.15 1.93 4.78
CA ILE A 351 5.22 1.10 5.98
C ILE A 351 5.72 -0.28 5.62
N TYR A 352 6.76 -0.70 6.35
CA TYR A 352 7.22 -2.09 6.39
C TYR A 352 7.14 -2.60 7.83
N MET A 353 6.86 -3.88 8.05
CA MET A 353 6.78 -4.46 9.39
C MET A 353 7.45 -5.83 9.37
N SER A 354 8.42 -6.01 10.28
CA SER A 354 9.05 -7.28 10.62
C SER A 354 8.46 -7.83 11.92
N ASP A 355 8.90 -9.01 12.35
CA ASP A 355 8.50 -9.63 13.63
C ASP A 355 9.00 -8.83 14.86
N SER A 356 9.90 -7.86 14.68
CA SER A 356 10.51 -7.10 15.78
C SER A 356 10.21 -5.60 15.76
N ALA A 357 9.84 -5.05 14.60
CA ALA A 357 9.63 -3.61 14.46
C ALA A 357 8.71 -3.23 13.29
N ILE A 358 8.11 -2.03 13.41
CA ILE A 358 7.49 -1.31 12.30
C ILE A 358 8.48 -0.27 11.80
N TYR A 359 8.65 -0.17 10.48
CA TYR A 359 9.51 0.78 9.82
C TYR A 359 8.65 1.77 9.03
N HIS A 360 8.79 3.05 9.36
CA HIS A 360 8.23 4.15 8.58
C HIS A 360 9.30 4.71 7.65
N LEU A 361 8.97 4.77 6.37
CA LEU A 361 9.89 4.99 5.26
C LEU A 361 9.50 6.30 4.55
N ALA A 362 9.99 7.41 5.07
CA ALA A 362 9.69 8.75 4.56
C ALA A 362 10.68 9.15 3.47
N GLY A 363 10.24 9.15 2.21
CA GLY A 363 11.05 9.59 1.08
C GLY A 363 10.89 11.08 0.79
N TYR A 364 11.97 11.76 0.40
CA TYR A 364 11.88 13.08 -0.22
C TYR A 364 12.70 13.18 -1.51
N TYR A 365 12.12 13.82 -2.52
CA TYR A 365 12.68 13.85 -3.87
C TYR A 365 13.57 15.05 -4.10
N LYS A 366 14.60 14.82 -4.92
CA LYS A 366 15.46 15.84 -5.50
C LYS A 366 14.62 16.84 -6.30
N ARG A 367 14.67 18.13 -5.95
CA ARG A 367 13.77 19.25 -6.41
C ARG A 367 12.47 19.48 -5.61
N THR A 368 12.39 18.99 -4.39
CA THR A 368 11.31 19.43 -3.51
C THR A 368 11.50 20.93 -3.21
N LEU A 369 10.60 21.79 -3.69
CA LEU A 369 10.71 23.26 -3.60
C LEU A 369 10.84 23.78 -2.15
N PHE A 370 10.31 23.04 -1.18
CA PHE A 370 10.46 23.24 0.27
C PHE A 370 10.00 21.98 1.01
N THR A 371 10.64 21.64 2.12
CA THR A 371 10.13 20.65 3.09
C THR A 371 9.63 21.39 4.32
N VAL A 372 8.39 21.10 4.73
CA VAL A 372 7.67 21.93 5.72
C VAL A 372 8.27 21.76 7.10
N ILE A 373 8.68 20.54 7.44
CA ILE A 373 9.24 20.20 8.75
C ILE A 373 10.62 20.83 8.89
N ASP A 374 11.50 20.65 7.90
CA ASP A 374 12.85 21.21 7.95
C ASP A 374 12.82 22.73 7.94
N GLU A 375 11.95 23.35 7.14
CA GLU A 375 11.78 24.80 7.18
C GLU A 375 11.23 25.28 8.54
N ALA A 376 10.29 24.55 9.15
CA ALA A 376 9.80 24.85 10.49
C ALA A 376 10.88 24.69 11.58
N LEU A 377 11.89 23.85 11.32
CA LEU A 377 13.05 23.63 12.18
C LEU A 377 14.28 24.48 11.80
N GLY A 378 14.24 25.19 10.67
CA GLY A 378 15.38 25.92 10.12
C GLY A 378 16.54 25.03 9.67
N THR A 379 16.30 23.77 9.29
CA THR A 379 17.31 22.83 8.81
C THR A 379 17.45 22.89 7.28
N GLU A 380 18.70 22.78 6.78
CA GLU A 380 18.98 22.63 5.35
C GLU A 380 19.12 21.14 5.02
N LEU A 381 18.44 20.71 3.96
CA LEU A 381 18.57 19.35 3.44
C LEU A 381 19.63 19.27 2.35
N ASP A 382 20.29 18.13 2.27
CA ASP A 382 21.09 17.79 1.10
C ASP A 382 20.16 17.42 -0.07
N ASP A 383 20.22 18.21 -1.15
CA ASP A 383 19.47 18.03 -2.41
C ASP A 383 20.37 17.41 -3.51
N SER A 384 21.51 16.83 -3.13
CA SER A 384 22.41 16.14 -4.07
C SER A 384 21.79 14.87 -4.66
N SER A 385 20.90 14.21 -3.92
CA SER A 385 20.11 13.03 -4.32
C SER A 385 18.77 12.99 -3.59
N ASN A 386 17.83 12.14 -4.02
CA ASN A 386 16.70 11.79 -3.17
C ASN A 386 17.18 10.96 -1.97
N GLN A 387 16.54 11.14 -0.81
CA GLN A 387 16.85 10.35 0.39
C GLN A 387 15.59 9.65 0.93
N LEU A 388 15.85 8.59 1.69
CA LEU A 388 14.88 7.82 2.44
C LEU A 388 15.23 7.90 3.91
N SER A 389 14.37 8.53 4.71
CA SER A 389 14.41 8.44 6.16
C SER A 389 13.71 7.16 6.61
N ILE A 390 14.38 6.40 7.47
CA ILE A 390 13.94 5.14 8.07
C ILE A 390 13.74 5.40 9.56
N ILE A 391 12.50 5.30 10.02
CA ILE A 391 12.17 5.34 11.45
C ILE A 391 11.78 3.93 11.86
N LYS A 392 12.62 3.27 12.65
CA LYS A 392 12.34 1.96 13.25
C LYS A 392 11.60 2.17 14.57
N ILE A 393 10.44 1.55 14.71
CA ILE A 393 9.60 1.53 15.91
C ILE A 393 9.54 0.08 16.39
N PRO A 394 10.42 -0.33 17.33
CA PRO A 394 10.34 -1.66 17.90
C PRO A 394 9.05 -1.86 18.69
N TYR A 395 8.60 -3.10 18.83
CA TYR A 395 7.44 -3.44 19.64
C TYR A 395 7.64 -4.75 20.42
N ASP A 396 7.02 -4.86 21.58
CA ASP A 396 7.03 -6.08 22.39
C ASP A 396 5.93 -7.07 21.97
N SER A 397 5.96 -8.29 22.52
CA SER A 397 4.97 -9.33 22.22
C SER A 397 3.52 -8.97 22.61
N ASN A 398 3.32 -7.92 23.41
CA ASN A 398 1.99 -7.44 23.79
C ASN A 398 1.53 -6.27 22.88
N GLY A 399 2.39 -5.77 21.99
CA GLY A 399 2.12 -4.64 21.12
C GLY A 399 2.45 -3.27 21.71
N ASN A 400 3.22 -3.18 22.80
CA ASN A 400 3.73 -1.90 23.29
C ASN A 400 4.89 -1.43 22.40
N PHE A 401 4.87 -0.16 21.99
CA PHE A 401 5.95 0.43 21.20
C PHE A 401 7.11 0.87 22.10
N GLU A 402 8.33 0.70 21.60
CA GLU A 402 9.56 1.13 22.27
C GLU A 402 10.14 2.42 21.65
N GLU A 403 11.27 2.88 22.18
CA GLU A 403 11.97 4.08 21.67
C GLU A 403 12.41 3.88 20.22
N GLU A 404 12.13 4.88 19.38
CA GLU A 404 12.42 4.85 17.96
C GLU A 404 13.91 5.06 17.65
N LEU A 405 14.34 4.50 16.51
CA LEU A 405 15.65 4.78 15.91
C LEU A 405 15.44 5.39 14.53
N ILE A 406 16.25 6.38 14.17
CA ILE A 406 16.15 7.09 12.89
C ILE A 406 17.48 6.99 12.13
N GLN A 407 17.40 6.70 10.83
CA GLN A 407 18.53 6.73 9.90
C GLN A 407 18.07 7.24 8.53
N SER A 408 19.00 7.78 7.73
CA SER A 408 18.75 8.08 6.31
C SER A 408 19.68 7.31 5.40
N VAL A 409 19.18 6.90 4.24
CA VAL A 409 19.98 6.38 3.11
C VAL A 409 19.63 7.12 1.82
N ASN A 410 20.48 6.99 0.80
CA ASN A 410 20.16 7.56 -0.51
C ASN A 410 19.12 6.69 -1.25
N GLY A 411 18.30 7.36 -2.04
CA GLY A 411 17.33 6.74 -2.91
C GLY A 411 15.93 6.66 -2.32
N SER A 412 15.07 5.90 -3.01
CA SER A 412 13.72 5.56 -2.60
C SER A 412 13.48 4.07 -2.84
N ILE A 413 12.72 3.42 -1.96
CA ILE A 413 12.28 2.05 -2.20
C ILE A 413 11.26 1.98 -3.35
N ASN A 414 11.21 0.85 -4.06
CA ASN A 414 10.19 0.62 -5.10
C ASN A 414 8.85 0.22 -4.47
N ASP A 415 8.93 -0.63 -3.44
CA ASP A 415 7.84 -1.19 -2.68
C ASP A 415 8.41 -1.78 -1.38
N ASP A 416 7.54 -2.38 -0.58
CA ASP A 416 7.90 -3.08 0.65
C ASP A 416 8.60 -4.44 0.45
N TYR A 417 8.87 -4.90 -0.79
CA TYR A 417 9.84 -5.99 -1.08
C TYR A 417 11.26 -5.52 -1.21
N SER A 418 11.40 -4.22 -1.40
CA SER A 418 12.69 -3.57 -1.48
C SER A 418 13.34 -3.41 -0.12
N ILE A 419 12.76 -4.01 0.94
CA ILE A 419 13.24 -3.99 2.31
C ILE A 419 12.92 -5.31 3.01
N ASP A 420 13.82 -5.84 3.84
CA ASP A 420 13.53 -6.93 4.75
C ASP A 420 14.42 -6.92 6.01
N GLU A 421 14.02 -7.68 7.03
CA GLU A 421 14.81 -7.94 8.22
C GLU A 421 15.24 -9.41 8.27
N TYR A 422 16.55 -9.65 8.38
CA TYR A 422 17.10 -11.00 8.41
C TYR A 422 18.35 -11.05 9.30
N LYS A 423 18.33 -11.98 10.27
CA LYS A 423 19.40 -12.16 11.28
C LYS A 423 19.81 -10.82 11.94
N ASP A 424 18.81 -10.04 12.38
CA ASP A 424 18.95 -8.71 13.01
C ASP A 424 19.54 -7.60 12.11
N TYR A 425 19.64 -7.83 10.80
CA TYR A 425 20.01 -6.81 9.82
C TYR A 425 18.81 -6.37 8.99
N LEU A 426 18.65 -5.06 8.83
CA LEU A 426 17.72 -4.48 7.86
C LEU A 426 18.44 -4.38 6.51
N ARG A 427 17.88 -4.97 5.47
CA ARG A 427 18.44 -4.93 4.12
C ARG A 427 17.46 -4.21 3.21
N LEU A 428 17.96 -3.40 2.30
CA LEU A 428 17.10 -2.66 1.37
C LEU A 428 17.78 -2.39 0.04
N VAL A 429 16.97 -2.34 -1.01
CA VAL A 429 17.38 -1.94 -2.36
C VAL A 429 16.62 -0.68 -2.75
N THR A 430 17.33 0.37 -3.12
CA THR A 430 16.75 1.68 -3.45
C THR A 430 17.05 2.10 -4.88
N THR A 431 16.26 3.03 -5.41
CA THR A 431 16.58 3.77 -6.62
C THR A 431 17.05 5.19 -6.26
N CYS A 432 18.30 5.48 -6.59
CA CYS A 432 18.97 6.75 -6.39
C CYS A 432 18.83 7.64 -7.63
N TYR A 433 18.40 8.89 -7.45
CA TYR A 433 18.27 9.91 -8.49
C TYR A 433 19.23 11.06 -8.18
N THR A 434 20.27 11.19 -8.99
CA THR A 434 21.29 12.24 -8.86
C THR A 434 21.27 13.18 -10.08
N ASN A 435 22.16 14.19 -10.09
CA ASN A 435 22.33 15.05 -11.27
C ASN A 435 23.03 14.31 -12.41
N GLN A 436 23.71 13.21 -12.10
CA GLN A 436 24.49 12.42 -13.05
C GLN A 436 23.64 11.31 -13.70
N GLY A 437 22.46 11.02 -13.15
CA GLY A 437 21.55 10.00 -13.63
C GLY A 437 20.88 9.23 -12.50
N THR A 438 20.27 8.11 -12.86
CA THR A 438 19.61 7.18 -11.94
C THR A 438 20.47 5.94 -11.75
N SER A 439 20.47 5.32 -10.58
CA SER A 439 21.09 4.02 -10.32
C SER A 439 20.37 3.31 -9.18
N ALA A 440 20.53 2.00 -9.07
CA ALA A 440 20.12 1.25 -7.90
C ALA A 440 21.24 1.23 -6.84
N ALA A 441 20.86 1.08 -5.57
CA ALA A 441 21.77 0.85 -4.46
C ALA A 441 21.21 -0.23 -3.53
N LEU A 442 22.09 -0.97 -2.86
CA LEU A 442 21.78 -1.92 -1.81
C LEU A 442 22.43 -1.46 -0.51
N TYR A 443 21.68 -1.47 0.59
CA TYR A 443 22.16 -1.15 1.92
C TYR A 443 21.84 -2.30 2.89
N ILE A 444 22.76 -2.54 3.84
CA ILE A 444 22.58 -3.45 4.98
C ILE A 444 22.88 -2.66 6.24
N LEU A 445 21.91 -2.58 7.15
CA LEU A 445 21.99 -1.84 8.40
C LEU A 445 21.88 -2.80 9.59
N ASN A 446 22.62 -2.54 10.66
CA ASN A 446 22.52 -3.33 11.88
C ASN A 446 21.25 -2.97 12.69
N SER A 447 21.06 -3.61 13.85
CA SER A 447 19.92 -3.36 14.75
C SER A 447 19.77 -1.90 15.22
N ASN A 448 20.88 -1.14 15.25
CA ASN A 448 20.94 0.27 15.62
C ASN A 448 20.78 1.21 14.41
N LEU A 449 20.48 0.66 13.23
CA LEU A 449 20.43 1.34 11.93
C LEU A 449 21.78 1.90 11.44
N ASP A 450 22.92 1.44 11.96
CA ASP A 450 24.21 1.80 11.36
C ASP A 450 24.42 1.02 10.06
N ILE A 451 24.83 1.71 8.99
CA ILE A 451 25.19 1.08 7.71
C ILE A 451 26.38 0.15 7.94
N THR A 452 26.14 -1.15 7.79
CA THR A 452 27.12 -2.22 7.93
C THR A 452 27.80 -2.54 6.59
N GLY A 453 27.03 -2.50 5.49
CA GLY A 453 27.53 -2.71 4.14
C GLY A 453 26.63 -2.07 3.09
N SER A 454 27.19 -1.76 1.92
CA SER A 454 26.44 -1.23 0.80
C SER A 454 27.07 -1.57 -0.55
N ILE A 455 26.25 -1.54 -1.59
CA ILE A 455 26.67 -1.53 -2.99
C ILE A 455 25.90 -0.40 -3.66
N GLU A 456 26.60 0.62 -4.13
CA GLU A 456 25.98 1.77 -4.80
C GLU A 456 26.21 1.74 -6.31
N ASP A 457 25.53 2.61 -7.05
CA ASP A 457 25.77 2.81 -8.48
C ASP A 457 25.52 1.57 -9.37
N ILE A 458 24.64 0.68 -8.91
CA ILE A 458 24.21 -0.52 -9.64
C ILE A 458 23.34 -0.09 -10.82
N ALA A 459 23.53 -0.72 -11.99
CA ALA A 459 22.66 -0.54 -13.15
C ALA A 459 22.40 0.94 -13.53
N LYS A 460 23.46 1.69 -13.82
CA LYS A 460 23.36 3.13 -14.14
C LYS A 460 22.40 3.41 -15.31
N GLY A 461 21.40 4.25 -15.05
CA GLY A 461 20.34 4.65 -15.96
C GLY A 461 19.04 3.86 -15.80
N GLU A 462 18.97 2.93 -14.85
CA GLU A 462 17.85 2.02 -14.66
C GLU A 462 17.16 2.25 -13.30
N THR A 463 15.93 1.76 -13.17
CA THR A 463 15.16 1.82 -11.90
C THR A 463 14.89 0.42 -11.39
N VAL A 464 14.85 0.25 -10.07
CA VAL A 464 14.46 -1.01 -9.43
C VAL A 464 12.99 -1.31 -9.75
N ARG A 465 12.67 -2.57 -10.08
CA ARG A 465 11.32 -3.01 -10.47
C ARG A 465 10.73 -4.08 -9.58
N SER A 466 11.57 -4.91 -8.99
CA SER A 466 11.20 -5.99 -8.08
C SER A 466 12.45 -6.41 -7.32
N VAL A 467 12.29 -6.77 -6.05
CA VAL A 467 13.37 -7.14 -5.13
C VAL A 467 12.91 -8.35 -4.34
N ARG A 468 13.86 -9.17 -3.90
CA ARG A 468 13.58 -10.40 -3.18
C ARG A 468 14.79 -10.90 -2.40
N PHE A 469 14.72 -11.01 -1.07
CA PHE A 469 15.83 -11.46 -0.21
C PHE A 469 15.75 -12.88 0.41
N LEU A 470 16.40 -13.90 -0.16
CA LEU A 470 16.22 -15.35 0.09
C LEU A 470 17.35 -15.79 1.00
N GLY A 471 17.09 -15.87 2.30
CA GLY A 471 18.13 -16.19 3.28
C GLY A 471 19.35 -15.29 3.06
N ASP A 472 20.47 -15.89 2.70
CA ASP A 472 21.75 -15.19 2.48
C ASP A 472 21.90 -14.56 1.07
N ILE A 473 20.92 -14.64 0.16
CA ILE A 473 21.00 -14.14 -1.23
C ILE A 473 19.91 -13.12 -1.56
N GLY A 474 20.26 -11.96 -2.12
CA GLY A 474 19.29 -10.99 -2.67
C GLY A 474 19.12 -11.17 -4.18
N TYR A 475 17.90 -11.07 -4.68
CA TYR A 475 17.57 -11.00 -6.10
C TYR A 475 16.82 -9.71 -6.38
N PHE A 476 17.18 -8.97 -7.43
CA PHE A 476 16.38 -7.83 -7.84
C PHE A 476 16.49 -7.59 -9.33
N VAL A 477 15.46 -6.95 -9.88
CA VAL A 477 15.35 -6.62 -11.29
C VAL A 477 15.40 -5.12 -11.42
N THR A 478 16.26 -4.63 -12.30
CA THR A 478 16.23 -3.24 -12.76
C THR A 478 15.65 -3.18 -14.17
N PHE A 479 15.13 -2.02 -14.58
CA PHE A 479 14.63 -1.86 -15.94
C PHE A 479 14.69 -0.42 -16.49
N ARG A 480 15.05 -0.36 -17.76
CA ARG A 480 15.04 0.73 -18.73
C ARG A 480 14.53 0.16 -20.07
N ASN A 481 15.18 -0.86 -20.64
CA ASN A 481 14.78 -1.45 -21.94
C ASN A 481 14.89 -3.00 -22.03
N THR A 482 15.96 -3.62 -21.51
CA THR A 482 16.24 -5.07 -21.49
C THR A 482 17.33 -5.31 -20.46
N ASP A 483 16.92 -5.60 -19.23
CA ASP A 483 17.77 -5.34 -18.07
C ASP A 483 17.74 -6.55 -17.12
N PRO A 484 18.82 -6.76 -16.33
CA PRO A 484 19.07 -8.04 -15.71
C PRO A 484 18.25 -8.28 -14.43
N LEU A 485 18.03 -9.56 -14.14
CA LEU A 485 17.83 -10.07 -12.80
C LEU A 485 19.21 -10.26 -12.17
N PHE A 486 19.52 -9.45 -11.15
CA PHE A 486 20.74 -9.56 -10.34
C PHE A 486 20.57 -10.61 -9.25
N SER A 487 21.66 -11.28 -8.90
CA SER A 487 21.82 -12.06 -7.66
C SER A 487 22.98 -11.50 -6.85
N VAL A 488 22.78 -11.35 -5.54
CA VAL A 488 23.72 -10.71 -4.62
C VAL A 488 23.95 -11.60 -3.41
N ASP A 489 25.21 -11.89 -3.11
CA ASP A 489 25.62 -12.54 -1.86
C ASP A 489 25.53 -11.53 -0.70
N LEU A 490 24.74 -11.87 0.31
CA LEU A 490 24.48 -11.08 1.52
C LEU A 490 24.91 -11.83 2.78
N LYS A 491 25.65 -12.94 2.64
CA LYS A 491 26.08 -13.78 3.77
C LYS A 491 27.01 -13.04 4.74
N ASP A 492 27.92 -12.24 4.20
CA ASP A 492 28.74 -11.31 4.97
C ASP A 492 28.14 -9.90 4.88
N PRO A 493 27.43 -9.42 5.91
CA PRO A 493 26.75 -8.13 5.86
C PRO A 493 27.72 -6.95 5.71
N THR A 494 29.01 -7.13 5.98
CA THR A 494 30.04 -6.08 5.82
C THR A 494 30.60 -6.01 4.40
N ASN A 495 30.34 -7.03 3.57
CA ASN A 495 30.93 -7.16 2.23
C ASN A 495 29.95 -7.78 1.23
N PRO A 496 28.76 -7.18 1.02
CA PRO A 496 27.80 -7.67 0.04
C PRO A 496 28.37 -7.60 -1.38
N LYS A 497 28.04 -8.58 -2.24
CA LYS A 497 28.59 -8.67 -3.61
C LYS A 497 27.57 -9.13 -4.63
N ILE A 498 27.49 -8.44 -5.76
CA ILE A 498 26.81 -8.97 -6.94
C ILE A 498 27.59 -10.19 -7.44
N ILE A 499 26.91 -11.32 -7.55
CA ILE A 499 27.51 -12.62 -7.92
C ILE A 499 26.96 -13.19 -9.23
N GLY A 500 25.86 -12.64 -9.75
CA GLY A 500 25.28 -13.05 -11.03
C GLY A 500 24.38 -11.98 -11.65
N GLU A 501 24.25 -12.05 -12.98
CA GLU A 501 23.40 -11.17 -13.79
C GLU A 501 22.75 -11.96 -14.92
N LEU A 502 21.44 -12.13 -14.88
CA LEU A 502 20.67 -12.78 -15.95
C LEU A 502 19.90 -11.73 -16.75
N LYS A 503 20.35 -11.46 -17.98
CA LYS A 503 19.65 -10.53 -18.89
C LYS A 503 18.48 -11.21 -19.62
N ILE A 504 17.28 -10.66 -19.48
CA ILE A 504 16.07 -11.15 -20.12
C ILE A 504 15.30 -10.01 -20.80
N PRO A 505 14.64 -10.25 -21.95
CA PRO A 505 13.67 -9.31 -22.51
C PRO A 505 12.52 -9.07 -21.53
N GLY A 506 12.03 -7.83 -21.48
CA GLY A 506 11.03 -7.42 -20.50
C GLY A 506 11.57 -7.44 -19.07
N PHE A 507 10.69 -7.48 -18.07
CA PHE A 507 11.10 -7.54 -16.67
C PHE A 507 10.07 -8.26 -15.81
N SER A 508 10.54 -8.90 -14.73
CA SER A 508 9.69 -9.40 -13.66
C SER A 508 9.39 -8.26 -12.69
N ALA A 509 8.10 -8.05 -12.43
CA ALA A 509 7.59 -7.01 -11.54
C ALA A 509 7.11 -7.60 -10.20
N TYR A 510 7.18 -8.92 -10.07
CA TYR A 510 6.83 -9.75 -8.93
C TYR A 510 7.71 -11.00 -8.99
N LEU A 511 8.32 -11.39 -7.87
CA LEU A 511 9.26 -12.50 -7.71
C LEU A 511 8.89 -13.41 -6.51
N HIS A 512 8.30 -14.57 -6.77
CA HIS A 512 7.85 -15.48 -5.73
C HIS A 512 8.73 -16.74 -5.62
N PRO A 513 9.34 -17.05 -4.46
CA PRO A 513 10.03 -18.32 -4.22
C PRO A 513 9.03 -19.47 -4.34
N ILE A 514 9.36 -20.43 -5.17
CA ILE A 514 8.60 -21.68 -5.29
C ILE A 514 9.15 -22.68 -4.26
N ASP A 515 10.47 -22.78 -4.21
CA ASP A 515 11.24 -23.62 -3.30
C ASP A 515 12.66 -23.04 -3.17
N GLU A 516 13.56 -23.77 -2.51
CA GLU A 516 14.96 -23.36 -2.28
C GLU A 516 15.77 -23.12 -3.58
N ASN A 517 15.33 -23.71 -4.70
CA ASN A 517 16.05 -23.72 -5.98
C ASN A 517 15.29 -23.03 -7.11
N HIS A 518 14.06 -22.54 -6.88
CA HIS A 518 13.25 -21.96 -7.94
C HIS A 518 12.56 -20.65 -7.54
N LEU A 519 12.59 -19.69 -8.47
CA LEU A 519 11.91 -18.40 -8.36
C LEU A 519 10.91 -18.21 -9.51
N LEU A 520 9.67 -17.89 -9.20
CA LEU A 520 8.64 -17.48 -10.15
C LEU A 520 8.73 -15.98 -10.40
N GLY A 521 8.79 -15.55 -11.66
CA GLY A 521 8.62 -14.15 -12.05
C GLY A 521 7.28 -13.91 -12.74
N ILE A 522 6.54 -12.89 -12.31
CA ILE A 522 5.38 -12.35 -13.05
C ILE A 522 5.69 -10.90 -13.44
N GLY A 523 5.51 -10.56 -14.71
CA GLY A 523 5.81 -9.22 -15.18
C GLY A 523 5.38 -8.98 -16.62
N LEU A 524 6.14 -8.14 -17.31
CA LEU A 524 5.78 -7.62 -18.64
C LEU A 524 6.83 -8.08 -19.66
N GLU A 525 6.37 -8.59 -20.81
CA GLU A 525 7.21 -8.85 -21.97
C GLU A 525 7.11 -7.68 -22.96
N TYR A 526 8.25 -7.26 -23.50
CA TYR A 526 8.32 -6.30 -24.59
C TYR A 526 9.00 -6.94 -25.81
N GLN A 527 8.59 -6.51 -26.99
CA GLN A 527 9.25 -6.81 -28.24
C GLN A 527 9.82 -5.54 -28.86
N GLU A 528 11.09 -5.60 -29.21
CA GLU A 528 11.76 -4.52 -29.94
C GLU A 528 11.33 -4.55 -31.42
N ILE A 529 10.82 -3.41 -31.91
CA ILE A 529 10.48 -3.20 -33.31
C ILE A 529 11.07 -1.85 -33.73
N GLY A 530 12.23 -1.89 -34.41
CA GLY A 530 13.04 -0.70 -34.65
C GLY A 530 13.59 -0.15 -33.34
N GLU A 531 13.48 1.16 -33.11
CA GLU A 531 13.88 1.81 -31.85
C GLU A 531 12.76 1.83 -30.79
N ARG A 532 11.65 1.10 -31.01
CA ARG A 532 10.48 1.11 -30.11
C ARG A 532 10.31 -0.24 -29.42
N LEU A 533 10.04 -0.19 -28.12
CA LEU A 533 9.55 -1.32 -27.34
C LEU A 533 8.03 -1.38 -27.43
N ASN A 534 7.50 -2.46 -27.99
CA ASN A 534 6.06 -2.73 -28.00
C ASN A 534 5.73 -3.73 -26.91
N PHE A 535 4.75 -3.40 -26.07
CA PHE A 535 4.23 -4.32 -25.07
C PHE A 535 3.65 -5.55 -25.76
N LYS A 536 4.09 -6.74 -25.35
CA LYS A 536 3.68 -8.01 -25.93
C LYS A 536 2.66 -8.75 -25.08
N GLY A 537 2.73 -8.65 -23.75
CA GLY A 537 1.80 -9.33 -22.85
C GLY A 537 2.35 -9.54 -21.45
N ILE A 538 1.57 -10.23 -20.61
CA ILE A 538 2.02 -10.67 -19.29
C ILE A 538 2.95 -11.87 -19.45
N LYS A 539 4.14 -11.77 -18.85
CA LYS A 539 5.12 -12.85 -18.79
C LYS A 539 5.05 -13.57 -17.45
N VAL A 540 5.07 -14.89 -17.49
CA VAL A 540 5.30 -15.77 -16.34
C VAL A 540 6.54 -16.61 -16.63
N SER A 541 7.51 -16.60 -15.71
CA SER A 541 8.80 -17.29 -15.88
C SER A 541 9.19 -18.07 -14.63
N ILE A 542 9.90 -19.19 -14.80
CA ILE A 542 10.57 -19.89 -13.70
C ILE A 542 12.08 -19.71 -13.89
N TYR A 543 12.75 -19.31 -12.81
CA TYR A 543 14.20 -19.22 -12.72
C TYR A 543 14.74 -20.35 -11.85
N ASP A 544 15.73 -21.07 -12.34
CA ASP A 544 16.57 -21.95 -11.53
C ASP A 544 17.62 -21.08 -10.83
N ILE A 545 17.60 -21.15 -9.51
CA ILE A 545 18.47 -20.39 -8.59
C ILE A 545 19.31 -21.32 -7.70
N SER A 546 19.39 -22.62 -8.03
CA SER A 546 20.22 -23.60 -7.30
C SER A 546 21.70 -23.23 -7.28
N ASP A 547 22.18 -22.54 -8.32
CA ASP A 547 23.44 -21.82 -8.34
C ASP A 547 23.15 -20.31 -8.51
N PRO A 548 23.24 -19.49 -7.43
CA PRO A 548 22.96 -18.07 -7.52
C PRO A 548 23.99 -17.31 -8.36
N THR A 549 25.14 -17.91 -8.71
CA THR A 549 26.13 -17.29 -9.61
C THR A 549 25.79 -17.48 -11.09
N ASP A 550 24.89 -18.42 -11.42
CA ASP A 550 24.49 -18.79 -12.78
C ASP A 550 22.97 -19.04 -12.86
N VAL A 551 22.19 -18.02 -12.49
CA VAL A 551 20.72 -18.05 -12.54
C VAL A 551 20.23 -18.21 -13.97
N LYS A 552 19.28 -19.12 -14.19
CA LYS A 552 18.75 -19.44 -15.54
C LYS A 552 17.24 -19.34 -15.61
N GLU A 553 16.72 -18.68 -16.65
CA GLU A 553 15.29 -18.75 -17.01
C GLU A 553 15.02 -20.12 -17.66
N THR A 554 14.49 -21.07 -16.88
CA THR A 554 14.26 -22.45 -17.33
C THR A 554 12.91 -22.63 -18.04
N LYS A 555 11.91 -21.81 -17.67
CA LYS A 555 10.58 -21.82 -18.30
C LYS A 555 10.10 -20.39 -18.51
N LYS A 556 9.43 -20.14 -19.65
CA LYS A 556 8.78 -18.86 -19.96
C LYS A 556 7.50 -19.07 -20.76
N THR A 557 6.43 -18.40 -20.34
CA THR A 557 5.20 -18.24 -21.13
C THR A 557 4.80 -16.77 -21.16
N VAL A 558 4.41 -16.27 -22.35
CA VAL A 558 3.88 -14.92 -22.54
C VAL A 558 2.42 -15.02 -22.95
N PHE A 559 1.53 -14.42 -22.16
CA PHE A 559 0.11 -14.33 -22.42
C PHE A 559 -0.19 -13.01 -23.13
N ASP A 560 -0.20 -13.05 -24.46
CA ASP A 560 -0.19 -11.87 -25.35
C ASP A 560 -1.47 -11.02 -25.37
N LYS A 561 -2.58 -11.55 -24.87
CA LYS A 561 -3.87 -10.85 -24.75
C LYS A 561 -4.10 -10.22 -23.38
N LEU A 562 -3.19 -10.41 -22.44
CA LEU A 562 -3.26 -9.88 -21.09
C LEU A 562 -2.38 -8.64 -20.97
N TYR A 563 -2.85 -7.63 -20.25
CA TYR A 563 -2.11 -6.38 -20.01
C TYR A 563 -1.93 -6.06 -18.52
N SER A 564 -2.58 -6.80 -17.62
CA SER A 564 -2.42 -6.66 -16.18
C SER A 564 -2.48 -8.02 -15.50
N ALA A 565 -1.69 -8.17 -14.44
CA ALA A 565 -1.74 -9.28 -13.50
C ALA A 565 -1.80 -8.71 -12.08
N SER A 566 -2.74 -9.23 -11.29
CA SER A 566 -2.94 -8.83 -9.91
C SER A 566 -1.69 -8.97 -9.04
N PRO A 567 -0.79 -9.98 -9.14
CA PRO A 567 0.35 -10.10 -8.24
C PRO A 567 1.42 -9.04 -8.45
N ILE A 568 1.27 -8.19 -9.47
CA ILE A 568 2.11 -7.00 -9.56
C ILE A 568 1.61 -5.97 -8.53
N ASN A 569 0.29 -5.91 -8.27
CA ASN A 569 -0.41 -4.89 -7.46
C ASN A 569 -0.95 -5.36 -6.11
N ASP A 570 -1.51 -6.54 -6.12
CA ASP A 570 -2.25 -7.12 -5.04
C ASP A 570 -1.85 -8.59 -5.06
N PRO A 571 -0.69 -8.91 -4.51
CA PRO A 571 -0.19 -10.26 -4.48
C PRO A 571 -0.79 -11.04 -3.31
N ASN A 572 -1.65 -10.44 -2.47
CA ASN A 572 -2.65 -11.18 -1.69
C ASN A 572 -3.68 -11.87 -2.60
N ASN A 573 -3.80 -11.42 -3.86
CA ASN A 573 -4.56 -12.08 -4.92
C ASN A 573 -3.74 -13.09 -5.75
N PHE A 574 -2.58 -13.51 -5.23
CA PHE A 574 -1.80 -14.63 -5.77
C PHE A 574 -1.94 -15.82 -4.83
N PHE A 575 -2.23 -17.01 -5.37
CA PHE A 575 -2.05 -18.25 -4.64
C PHE A 575 -1.05 -19.14 -5.37
N TYR A 576 -0.40 -20.00 -4.58
CA TYR A 576 0.44 -21.09 -5.06
C TYR A 576 0.15 -22.35 -4.25
N ASP A 577 -0.09 -23.46 -4.94
CA ASP A 577 -0.20 -24.80 -4.35
C ASP A 577 1.03 -25.63 -4.74
N THR A 578 1.89 -25.90 -3.74
CA THR A 578 3.11 -26.68 -3.88
C THR A 578 2.85 -28.13 -4.24
N LYS A 579 1.72 -28.73 -3.85
CA LYS A 579 1.41 -30.15 -4.13
C LYS A 579 1.08 -30.36 -5.59
N SER A 580 0.24 -29.51 -6.16
CA SER A 580 -0.22 -29.63 -7.54
C SER A 580 0.64 -28.86 -8.53
N GLY A 581 1.52 -27.98 -8.05
CA GLY A 581 2.27 -27.04 -8.90
C GLY A 581 1.34 -26.11 -9.67
N LEU A 582 0.27 -25.65 -9.01
CA LEU A 582 -0.68 -24.71 -9.58
C LEU A 582 -0.45 -23.33 -8.97
N ILE A 583 -0.44 -22.31 -9.82
CA ILE A 583 -0.52 -20.91 -9.40
C ILE A 583 -1.83 -20.33 -9.88
N GLY A 584 -2.36 -19.33 -9.19
CA GLY A 584 -3.44 -18.55 -9.75
C GLY A 584 -3.50 -17.13 -9.25
N PHE A 585 -4.05 -16.28 -10.11
CA PHE A 585 -4.07 -14.85 -9.92
C PHE A 585 -5.08 -14.16 -10.83
N GLY A 586 -5.57 -13.01 -10.36
CA GLY A 586 -6.40 -12.12 -11.17
C GLY A 586 -5.63 -11.57 -12.37
N VAL A 587 -6.27 -11.50 -13.53
CA VAL A 587 -5.72 -10.98 -14.79
C VAL A 587 -6.73 -10.08 -15.49
N SER A 588 -6.24 -9.11 -16.25
CA SER A 588 -7.08 -8.28 -17.13
C SER A 588 -6.57 -8.39 -18.56
N GLY A 589 -7.50 -8.56 -19.51
CA GLY A 589 -7.15 -8.74 -20.91
C GLY A 589 -8.33 -8.61 -21.87
N TYR A 590 -8.05 -8.87 -23.14
CA TYR A 590 -9.03 -8.81 -24.22
C TYR A 590 -9.63 -10.19 -24.49
N THR A 591 -10.94 -10.34 -24.32
CA THR A 591 -11.65 -11.59 -24.67
C THR A 591 -12.22 -11.50 -26.10
N SER A 592 -11.56 -12.19 -27.06
CA SER A 592 -11.99 -12.52 -28.44
C SER A 592 -11.83 -11.49 -29.58
N SER A 593 -11.81 -12.04 -30.81
CA SER A 593 -11.18 -11.56 -32.05
C SER A 593 -12.07 -10.75 -33.01
N SER A 594 -13.13 -10.08 -32.54
CA SER A 594 -13.99 -9.27 -33.41
C SER A 594 -14.41 -7.97 -32.75
N VAL A 595 -13.67 -6.89 -33.06
CA VAL A 595 -13.98 -5.43 -33.12
C VAL A 595 -14.81 -4.78 -31.98
N SER A 596 -15.24 -5.54 -30.98
CA SER A 596 -15.96 -5.12 -29.79
C SER A 596 -15.20 -5.68 -28.60
N VAL A 597 -14.39 -4.80 -28.02
CA VAL A 597 -13.36 -5.11 -27.03
C VAL A 597 -14.03 -5.36 -25.67
N ASN A 598 -14.38 -6.61 -25.36
CA ASN A 598 -14.77 -6.94 -23.99
C ASN A 598 -13.50 -6.97 -23.13
N GLN A 599 -13.28 -5.87 -22.41
CA GLN A 599 -12.33 -5.78 -21.31
C GLN A 599 -13.00 -6.37 -20.07
N GLY A 600 -12.29 -7.22 -19.34
CA GLY A 600 -12.78 -7.74 -18.07
C GLY A 600 -11.69 -8.39 -17.24
N ASN A 601 -11.83 -8.28 -15.92
CA ASN A 601 -11.01 -8.99 -14.97
C ASN A 601 -11.47 -10.44 -14.86
N CYS A 602 -10.53 -11.37 -14.95
CA CYS A 602 -10.74 -12.80 -14.81
C CYS A 602 -9.80 -13.35 -13.74
N TYR A 603 -10.05 -14.56 -13.28
CA TYR A 603 -9.09 -15.33 -12.51
C TYR A 603 -8.46 -16.40 -13.39
N MET A 604 -7.13 -16.49 -13.40
CA MET A 604 -6.40 -17.47 -14.19
C MET A 604 -5.68 -18.44 -13.27
N VAL A 605 -5.74 -19.73 -13.60
CA VAL A 605 -4.98 -20.79 -12.94
C VAL A 605 -4.04 -21.40 -13.95
N CYS A 606 -2.76 -21.48 -13.59
CA CYS A 606 -1.70 -22.02 -14.42
C CYS A 606 -1.04 -23.22 -13.76
N ASP A 607 -0.75 -24.23 -14.56
CA ASP A 607 0.13 -25.34 -14.21
C ASP A 607 1.57 -24.99 -14.59
N ILE A 608 2.48 -25.10 -13.61
CA ILE A 608 3.91 -24.81 -13.75
C ILE A 608 4.78 -26.08 -13.75
N THR A 609 4.19 -27.27 -13.63
CA THR A 609 4.91 -28.54 -13.51
C THR A 609 5.51 -29.01 -14.83
N GLY A 610 4.78 -28.88 -15.94
CA GLY A 610 5.22 -29.29 -17.27
C GLY A 610 6.33 -28.42 -17.87
N ASP A 611 6.84 -28.80 -19.05
CA ASP A 611 7.92 -28.07 -19.75
C ASP A 611 7.56 -26.62 -20.11
N THR A 612 6.27 -26.32 -20.21
CA THR A 612 5.75 -24.97 -20.45
C THR A 612 4.69 -24.64 -19.40
N ILE A 613 4.65 -23.36 -19.00
CA ILE A 613 3.61 -22.86 -18.10
C ILE A 613 2.31 -22.75 -18.91
N LYS A 614 1.25 -23.43 -18.48
CA LYS A 614 -0.03 -23.50 -19.20
C LYS A 614 -1.16 -22.98 -18.34
N ALA A 615 -1.97 -22.07 -18.89
CA ALA A 615 -3.26 -21.76 -18.29
C ALA A 615 -4.17 -23.00 -18.41
N VAL A 616 -4.51 -23.59 -17.27
CA VAL A 616 -5.41 -24.77 -17.19
C VAL A 616 -6.85 -24.36 -16.95
N TYR A 617 -7.06 -23.15 -16.43
CA TYR A 617 -8.37 -22.57 -16.23
C TYR A 617 -8.31 -21.04 -16.32
N GLN A 618 -9.36 -20.44 -16.86
CA GLN A 618 -9.58 -18.99 -16.82
C GLN A 618 -11.07 -18.72 -16.62
N SER A 619 -11.41 -17.96 -15.59
CA SER A 619 -12.81 -17.60 -15.32
C SER A 619 -13.35 -16.68 -16.40
N LYS A 620 -14.68 -16.65 -16.51
CA LYS A 620 -15.31 -15.57 -17.28
C LYS A 620 -15.19 -14.25 -16.51
N PRO A 621 -15.06 -13.12 -17.21
CA PRO A 621 -15.17 -11.83 -16.54
C PRO A 621 -16.59 -11.62 -16.01
N SER A 622 -16.73 -10.94 -14.87
CA SER A 622 -18.06 -10.59 -14.34
C SER A 622 -18.80 -9.70 -15.34
N ASP A 623 -20.02 -10.08 -15.70
CA ASP A 623 -20.86 -9.29 -16.62
C ASP A 623 -21.31 -7.96 -15.99
N THR A 624 -21.49 -7.95 -14.66
CA THR A 624 -22.00 -6.80 -13.89
C THR A 624 -20.89 -5.87 -13.44
N TYR A 625 -19.76 -6.42 -12.99
CA TYR A 625 -18.65 -5.64 -12.44
C TYR A 625 -17.32 -5.94 -13.15
N LYS A 626 -17.29 -5.75 -14.47
CA LYS A 626 -16.15 -6.04 -15.36
C LYS A 626 -14.78 -5.53 -14.89
N TYR A 627 -14.75 -4.46 -14.09
CA TYR A 627 -13.55 -3.80 -13.60
C TYR A 627 -13.20 -4.12 -12.14
N SER A 628 -14.01 -4.92 -11.45
CA SER A 628 -13.74 -5.34 -10.08
C SER A 628 -12.74 -6.50 -10.05
N SER A 629 -11.86 -6.55 -9.05
CA SER A 629 -10.91 -7.65 -8.89
C SER A 629 -11.64 -8.98 -8.73
N THR A 630 -11.06 -10.06 -9.24
CA THR A 630 -11.53 -11.43 -8.98
C THR A 630 -10.51 -12.11 -8.09
N TYR A 631 -10.97 -12.72 -7.01
CA TYR A 631 -10.13 -13.45 -6.06
C TYR A 631 -10.27 -14.95 -6.23
N GLY A 632 -9.26 -15.69 -5.79
CA GLY A 632 -9.34 -17.13 -5.71
C GLY A 632 -8.59 -17.68 -4.51
N LEU A 633 -9.09 -18.80 -4.00
CA LEU A 633 -8.48 -19.60 -2.94
C LEU A 633 -8.79 -21.08 -3.17
N TYR A 634 -8.05 -21.99 -2.57
CA TYR A 634 -8.31 -23.42 -2.60
C TYR A 634 -8.75 -23.94 -1.24
N ILE A 635 -9.63 -24.95 -1.24
CA ILE A 635 -9.97 -25.80 -0.10
C ILE A 635 -10.14 -27.23 -0.62
N GLY A 636 -9.30 -28.13 -0.14
CA GLY A 636 -9.09 -29.47 -0.64
C GLY A 636 -8.67 -29.42 -2.10
N ASN A 637 -9.35 -30.22 -2.92
CA ASN A 637 -9.08 -30.29 -4.36
C ASN A 637 -9.96 -29.30 -5.17
N TYR A 638 -10.41 -28.20 -4.56
CA TYR A 638 -11.26 -27.21 -5.23
C TYR A 638 -10.64 -25.82 -5.11
N ILE A 639 -10.61 -25.08 -6.21
CA ILE A 639 -10.41 -23.63 -6.20
C ILE A 639 -11.77 -22.96 -6.23
N TYR A 640 -11.98 -22.02 -5.32
CA TYR A 640 -13.14 -21.14 -5.27
C TYR A 640 -12.75 -19.79 -5.84
N ILE A 641 -13.54 -19.30 -6.78
CA ILE A 641 -13.32 -18.06 -7.53
C ILE A 641 -14.46 -17.11 -7.21
N LEU A 642 -14.09 -15.89 -6.84
CA LEU A 642 -14.98 -14.89 -6.26
C LEU A 642 -14.87 -13.61 -7.10
N PRO A 643 -15.64 -13.50 -8.19
CA PRO A 643 -15.92 -12.21 -8.80
C PRO A 643 -16.80 -11.46 -7.79
N LEU A 644 -16.46 -10.22 -7.43
CA LEU A 644 -17.11 -9.41 -6.37
C LEU A 644 -18.61 -9.09 -6.61
N ASP A 645 -19.31 -9.86 -7.44
CA ASP A 645 -20.73 -9.77 -7.79
C ASP A 645 -21.64 -10.66 -6.93
N GLY A 646 -21.10 -11.28 -5.88
CA GLY A 646 -21.84 -12.14 -4.95
C GLY A 646 -22.02 -13.58 -5.45
N THR A 647 -21.39 -13.93 -6.57
CA THR A 647 -21.30 -15.32 -7.03
C THR A 647 -19.99 -15.97 -6.59
N ILE A 648 -20.02 -17.29 -6.47
CA ILE A 648 -18.84 -18.10 -6.15
C ILE A 648 -18.81 -19.29 -7.11
N GLU A 649 -17.71 -19.45 -7.82
CA GLU A 649 -17.47 -20.58 -8.71
C GLU A 649 -16.51 -21.55 -8.05
N ALA A 650 -16.84 -22.84 -8.03
CA ALA A 650 -15.96 -23.89 -7.51
C ALA A 650 -15.45 -24.77 -8.66
N VAL A 651 -14.13 -24.80 -8.85
CA VAL A 651 -13.45 -25.55 -9.89
C VAL A 651 -12.69 -26.69 -9.23
N LYS A 652 -12.99 -27.93 -9.63
CA LYS A 652 -12.24 -29.09 -9.15
C LYS A 652 -10.88 -29.14 -9.83
N MET A 653 -9.82 -29.20 -9.05
CA MET A 653 -8.45 -29.38 -9.53
C MET A 653 -8.22 -30.82 -10.01
N PRO A 654 -7.36 -31.02 -11.02
CA PRO A 654 -7.08 -32.32 -11.62
C PRO A 654 -6.61 -33.41 -10.64
#